data_AF-A0A1S9RPV5-F1
#
_entry.id   AF-A0A1S9RPV5-F1
#
_cell.length_a   1.000
_cell.length_b   1.000
_cell.length_c   1.000
_cell.angle_alpha   90.00
_cell.angle_beta   90.00
_cell.angle_gamma   90.00
#
_symmetry.space_group_name_H-M   'P 1'
#
loop_
_entity.id
_entity.type
_entity.pdbx_description
1 polymer ?
#
loop_
_entity_poly.entity_id
_entity_poly.type
_entity_poly.pdbx_seq_one_letter_code
_entity_poly.pdbx_strand_id
1 'polypeptide(L)'
;MKIAQCIAILAMASASLATPTPTKRDANVDIESYPYDFGFLEEKRAPAEEKRAVDIESYPYDFGFLTEEKRDAPEKRNVDIESYPYDFGFLSEEKRDAPEKRNVDIESYPYDFGFLSEEKRDASEKRNVDIESYPYDFGFFYGFYLYSNNTGYVAHWWSKEAACKIPSYKTQIVSEDPLLVYIDNFVSEAEASRLLDIGKTQFAPSKLSTGASGEAYRSSQSAGLPPSDPSVSCVGSRALSLMASLTEPSDDFGIPQLVTYQPGQQYKLHYDWFQESMRYKDGRLCNRVASVFVFLEADCTGGETYFPRIASTASSLVDDGKAIWNATFEGIMFKPIPGNALFWINLPDNGKGDKRVIHGGLPVHTGTKTGMNIWPLKSNALPSAHAVHEKRDRVPSEWRLVGQPRPDSLLRVRIGLKQNNLHRADEYLLDVSHPRSSNYGKYWSADQLIDTFAPSNRTIALARSWLIESGISDARIFLNRNKGWLELVATAGEAEELLHTQYFQYQNVHTGQSVLACDQYHVPHSIQEHIDYVEPGIRLPVFQQQQKFLHKRDKILIHGASGQMHLPDSDDRDVLTSLGCDKLITPDCVRALYKIPLATKSHPQNSLGIFQEDNYFHAEDLDLFFENQTTNIPLGTRPLEVMIANTDGGGSSSKFGLESALDLQVAYPIVYPQTITVYQTNDHLDAQYSSQGFLDGFLNAIDGSYCTDCALGKCDGERANPNPPASDNRILCGIYKPPNVISISYGGPEQNFPIAYQRRQCNEYMKLGLQGVSVLFASGDNGVAGHDGCLGPKKDIFSPTFPANCPYVTSVGGTKVLPEHAPSVPESALYNSDGKNILSSGGGFSNVFQAPSYQTAAISKYFATSNPEYSYYEGNWTSGGDSGLYNRLGRGYPDVAAVADNIALWYKAKFGHTGGTSASAPIFAAIINRIIDERLAIGKGPLGFLNPVLYDNEWALNDIVNGSNPGCGTEGFRAAVGWDPVTGLGTPDYEKMLHLFLGLP
;
A
#
# COMPACT_ATOMS: atom_id res chain seq x y z
N MET A 1 24.86 21.70 16.34
CA MET A 1 24.43 22.16 17.69
C MET A 1 24.64 21.11 18.80
N LYS A 2 24.46 19.81 18.57
CA LYS A 2 24.59 18.77 19.62
C LYS A 2 26.04 18.42 20.02
N ILE A 3 27.03 18.55 19.13
CA ILE A 3 28.46 18.36 19.46
C ILE A 3 28.90 19.35 20.56
N ALA A 4 28.42 20.60 20.50
CA ALA A 4 28.67 21.60 21.54
C ALA A 4 28.04 21.25 22.90
N GLN A 5 26.92 20.50 22.91
CA GLN A 5 26.29 20.02 24.15
C GLN A 5 27.04 18.84 24.78
N CYS A 6 27.63 17.93 23.98
CA CYS A 6 28.54 16.89 24.52
C CYS A 6 29.80 17.49 25.15
N ILE A 7 30.37 18.53 24.53
CA ILE A 7 31.52 19.26 25.09
C ILE A 7 31.14 19.95 26.41
N ALA A 8 29.93 20.54 26.49
CA ALA A 8 29.44 21.19 27.70
C ALA A 8 29.23 20.22 28.88
N ILE A 9 28.79 18.98 28.63
CA ILE A 9 28.61 17.95 29.68
C ILE A 9 29.95 17.44 30.20
N LEU A 10 30.96 17.29 29.35
CA LEU A 10 32.32 16.88 29.74
C LEU A 10 33.05 17.98 30.53
N ALA A 11 32.77 19.26 30.26
CA ALA A 11 33.34 20.39 30.99
C ALA A 11 32.80 20.52 32.44
N MET A 12 31.57 20.05 32.72
CA MET A 12 30.98 20.16 34.06
C MET A 12 31.51 19.13 35.07
N ALA A 13 32.25 18.11 34.63
CA ALA A 13 32.83 17.10 35.52
C ALA A 13 34.16 17.51 36.20
N SER A 14 34.68 18.72 35.93
CA SER A 14 36.05 19.10 36.33
C SER A 14 36.20 20.44 37.09
N ALA A 15 35.12 21.02 37.63
CA ALA A 15 35.22 22.24 38.45
C ALA A 15 34.42 22.14 39.76
N SER A 16 35.13 21.92 40.87
CA SER A 16 34.63 22.22 42.22
C SER A 16 35.72 22.99 42.98
N LEU A 17 35.33 24.14 43.53
CA LEU A 17 35.99 25.02 44.51
C LEU A 17 36.16 26.46 44.01
N ALA A 18 35.16 27.29 44.30
CA ALA A 18 35.34 28.64 44.86
C ALA A 18 33.97 29.25 45.18
N THR A 19 33.65 29.40 46.46
CA THR A 19 32.60 30.31 46.95
C THR A 19 33.20 31.70 47.17
N PRO A 20 32.42 32.77 46.93
CA PRO A 20 32.14 33.67 48.04
C PRO A 20 30.70 34.18 48.11
N THR A 21 30.36 34.57 49.33
CA THR A 21 29.07 34.97 49.93
C THR A 21 28.56 36.37 49.53
N PRO A 22 27.29 36.71 49.88
CA PRO A 22 26.48 37.75 49.22
C PRO A 22 26.47 39.10 49.97
N THR A 23 26.18 40.18 49.25
CA THR A 23 25.70 41.46 49.83
C THR A 23 24.48 42.00 49.10
N LYS A 24 23.72 42.80 49.85
CA LYS A 24 22.29 43.16 49.77
C LYS A 24 22.02 44.49 49.03
N ARG A 25 20.74 44.67 48.66
CA ARG A 25 19.95 45.93 48.43
C ARG A 25 20.21 46.67 47.10
N ASP A 26 19.27 47.32 46.42
CA ASP A 26 17.88 47.71 46.69
C ASP A 26 17.12 47.94 45.34
N ALA A 27 15.79 48.11 45.46
CA ALA A 27 14.74 48.19 44.44
C ALA A 27 14.80 49.33 43.40
N ASN A 28 14.18 49.11 42.22
CA ASN A 28 12.95 49.82 41.76
C ASN A 28 12.57 49.58 40.27
N VAL A 29 11.27 49.27 40.04
CA VAL A 29 10.35 49.80 38.98
C VAL A 29 10.59 49.32 37.52
N ASP A 30 9.63 48.92 36.65
CA ASP A 30 8.15 48.92 36.59
C ASP A 30 7.65 47.82 35.61
N ILE A 31 6.41 47.34 35.77
CA ILE A 31 5.68 46.42 34.85
C ILE A 31 4.29 47.01 34.59
N GLU A 32 3.95 47.26 33.32
CA GLU A 32 2.59 47.33 32.73
C GLU A 32 2.75 47.19 31.19
N SER A 33 1.83 46.71 30.35
CA SER A 33 0.65 45.84 30.38
C SER A 33 0.20 45.68 28.90
N TYR A 34 -0.46 44.58 28.53
CA TYR A 34 -1.09 44.33 27.21
C TYR A 34 -2.39 45.15 27.02
N PRO A 35 -2.93 45.28 25.78
CA PRO A 35 -4.17 44.53 25.49
C PRO A 35 -4.41 44.08 24.02
N TYR A 36 -5.28 43.08 23.88
CA TYR A 36 -6.02 42.61 22.69
C TYR A 36 -7.18 43.56 22.32
N ASP A 37 -7.63 43.60 21.04
CA ASP A 37 -9.08 43.46 20.70
C ASP A 37 -9.41 43.20 19.21
N PHE A 38 -10.56 42.56 18.99
CA PHE A 38 -11.22 42.10 17.74
C PHE A 38 -12.11 43.18 17.06
N GLY A 39 -12.50 42.99 15.78
CA GLY A 39 -13.66 43.70 15.18
C GLY A 39 -13.96 43.40 13.69
N PHE A 40 -15.22 43.03 13.39
CA PHE A 40 -15.84 42.59 12.12
C PHE A 40 -16.58 43.72 11.35
N LEU A 41 -17.12 43.38 10.14
CA LEU A 41 -18.16 44.02 9.27
C LEU A 41 -17.62 44.94 8.14
N GLU A 42 -18.14 45.04 6.90
CA GLU A 42 -19.40 44.61 6.25
C GLU A 42 -19.28 44.77 4.69
N GLU A 43 -20.16 44.11 3.91
CA GLU A 43 -20.30 44.20 2.44
C GLU A 43 -20.89 45.51 1.91
N LYS A 44 -20.57 45.90 0.65
CA LYS A 44 -21.52 46.48 -0.35
C LYS A 44 -20.95 46.62 -1.79
N ARG A 45 -21.64 45.95 -2.73
CA ARG A 45 -21.92 46.17 -4.18
C ARG A 45 -21.07 47.12 -5.09
N ALA A 46 -20.53 46.53 -6.18
CA ALA A 46 -20.62 46.81 -7.65
C ALA A 46 -20.77 48.27 -8.20
N PRO A 47 -20.28 48.64 -9.43
CA PRO A 47 -20.42 47.84 -10.68
C PRO A 47 -19.35 47.95 -11.83
N ALA A 48 -19.46 46.99 -12.76
CA ALA A 48 -19.38 47.01 -14.24
C ALA A 48 -18.14 47.52 -15.04
N GLU A 49 -17.76 46.65 -16.00
CA GLU A 49 -17.28 46.87 -17.39
C GLU A 49 -16.01 47.72 -17.68
N GLU A 50 -14.97 47.09 -18.26
CA GLU A 50 -14.55 47.41 -19.64
C GLU A 50 -13.49 46.43 -20.19
N LYS A 51 -13.63 46.11 -21.48
CA LYS A 51 -12.65 45.39 -22.31
C LYS A 51 -11.44 46.30 -22.60
N ARG A 52 -10.22 45.74 -22.60
CA ARG A 52 -9.22 46.06 -23.64
C ARG A 52 -8.04 45.11 -23.66
N ALA A 53 -7.76 44.61 -24.85
CA ALA A 53 -6.51 43.99 -25.26
C ALA A 53 -5.35 44.99 -25.16
N VAL A 54 -4.17 44.53 -24.75
CA VAL A 54 -2.89 45.11 -25.13
C VAL A 54 -1.91 43.96 -25.36
N ASP A 55 -1.58 43.79 -26.64
CA ASP A 55 -0.34 43.19 -27.12
C ASP A 55 0.69 44.31 -27.21
N ILE A 56 1.96 44.04 -26.84
CA ILE A 56 3.19 44.71 -27.32
C ILE A 56 4.41 44.07 -26.64
N GLU A 57 5.26 43.56 -27.52
CA GLU A 57 6.63 43.08 -27.38
C GLU A 57 7.60 44.10 -26.76
N SER A 58 8.73 43.63 -26.21
CA SER A 58 10.11 43.97 -26.63
C SER A 58 11.17 43.58 -25.57
N TYR A 59 11.94 42.49 -25.80
CA TYR A 59 13.35 42.44 -26.27
C TYR A 59 14.42 42.57 -25.15
N PRO A 60 15.72 42.26 -25.34
CA PRO A 60 16.43 41.45 -26.37
C PRO A 60 17.47 40.46 -25.74
N TYR A 61 17.87 39.35 -26.38
CA TYR A 61 19.09 39.16 -27.20
C TYR A 61 19.38 37.62 -27.20
N ASP A 62 20.17 37.01 -28.08
CA ASP A 62 20.32 36.96 -29.54
C ASP A 62 21.38 35.86 -29.81
N PHE A 63 21.27 35.16 -30.94
CA PHE A 63 22.25 34.24 -31.58
C PHE A 63 22.74 32.98 -30.80
N GLY A 64 22.90 31.80 -31.41
CA GLY A 64 22.92 31.48 -32.84
C GLY A 64 23.07 29.98 -33.11
N PHE A 65 22.67 29.64 -34.33
CA PHE A 65 22.58 28.34 -34.99
C PHE A 65 23.85 27.48 -34.98
N LEU A 66 23.66 26.16 -35.02
CA LEU A 66 24.32 25.29 -36.01
C LEU A 66 23.33 24.21 -36.51
N THR A 67 23.09 24.21 -37.82
CA THR A 67 22.37 23.20 -38.60
C THR A 67 23.36 22.28 -39.33
N GLU A 68 22.96 21.01 -39.49
CA GLU A 68 23.30 19.97 -40.49
C GLU A 68 24.70 19.91 -41.17
N GLU A 69 25.36 18.74 -41.10
CA GLU A 69 25.55 17.82 -42.27
C GLU A 69 26.52 16.63 -41.98
N LYS A 70 26.04 15.41 -42.31
CA LYS A 70 26.70 14.26 -43.01
C LYS A 70 27.94 13.50 -42.46
N ARG A 71 27.84 12.16 -42.65
CA ARG A 71 28.88 11.11 -42.84
C ARG A 71 29.59 10.62 -41.57
N ASP A 72 29.90 9.34 -41.30
CA ASP A 72 29.96 8.07 -42.03
C ASP A 72 29.97 6.91 -41.00
N ALA A 73 29.53 5.70 -41.39
CA ALA A 73 30.01 4.43 -40.82
C ALA A 73 31.27 3.99 -41.64
N PRO A 74 32.22 3.14 -41.19
CA PRO A 74 32.05 1.98 -40.30
C PRO A 74 33.22 1.73 -39.29
N GLU A 75 33.08 0.78 -38.37
CA GLU A 75 33.96 -0.41 -38.30
C GLU A 75 33.81 -1.21 -37.00
N LYS A 76 33.89 -2.53 -37.21
CA LYS A 76 33.91 -3.61 -36.24
C LYS A 76 35.20 -3.57 -35.41
N ARG A 77 35.09 -3.86 -34.12
CA ARG A 77 36.12 -4.60 -33.38
C ARG A 77 35.47 -5.72 -32.58
N ASN A 78 35.66 -6.94 -33.09
CA ASN A 78 35.72 -8.15 -32.29
C ASN A 78 37.05 -8.16 -31.53
N VAL A 79 37.01 -8.40 -30.22
CA VAL A 79 37.98 -9.24 -29.49
C VAL A 79 37.16 -9.89 -28.35
N ASP A 80 36.72 -11.13 -28.51
CA ASP A 80 37.40 -12.40 -28.14
C ASP A 80 37.52 -12.62 -26.61
N ILE A 81 36.63 -13.47 -26.09
CA ILE A 81 36.84 -14.21 -24.83
C ILE A 81 36.45 -15.67 -25.14
N GLU A 82 37.41 -16.44 -25.64
CA GLU A 82 37.42 -17.89 -25.47
C GLU A 82 37.96 -18.21 -24.07
N SER A 83 37.20 -18.99 -23.29
CA SER A 83 37.59 -20.33 -22.79
C SER A 83 36.90 -20.66 -21.45
N TYR A 84 35.91 -21.56 -21.56
CA TYR A 84 35.31 -22.50 -20.56
C TYR A 84 36.36 -23.21 -19.66
N PRO A 85 36.03 -24.01 -18.59
CA PRO A 85 34.80 -24.82 -18.39
C PRO A 85 34.25 -25.09 -16.95
N TYR A 86 32.99 -25.56 -16.92
CA TYR A 86 32.28 -26.52 -16.03
C TYR A 86 32.69 -26.75 -14.55
N ASP A 87 31.71 -26.71 -13.63
CA ASP A 87 31.15 -27.92 -12.98
C ASP A 87 29.93 -27.62 -12.08
N PHE A 88 28.78 -28.24 -12.35
CA PHE A 88 27.67 -28.38 -11.40
C PHE A 88 27.41 -29.87 -11.22
N GLY A 89 27.97 -30.42 -10.14
CA GLY A 89 27.76 -31.80 -9.72
C GLY A 89 26.50 -31.94 -8.85
N PHE A 90 25.60 -32.82 -9.28
CA PHE A 90 24.52 -33.40 -8.48
C PHE A 90 25.04 -34.37 -7.42
N LEU A 91 24.50 -34.31 -6.20
CA LEU A 91 24.43 -35.38 -5.20
C LEU A 91 23.06 -35.23 -4.49
N SER A 92 22.02 -35.92 -4.94
CA SER A 92 21.54 -37.26 -4.53
C SER A 92 20.95 -37.33 -3.11
N GLU A 93 19.63 -37.56 -3.06
CA GLU A 93 18.83 -37.95 -1.90
C GLU A 93 19.31 -39.26 -1.26
N GLU A 94 19.16 -39.39 0.08
CA GLU A 94 18.57 -40.58 0.69
C GLU A 94 18.19 -40.37 2.19
N LYS A 95 16.87 -40.46 2.43
CA LYS A 95 16.13 -41.21 3.49
C LYS A 95 16.10 -40.79 4.98
N ARG A 96 14.88 -41.05 5.51
CA ARG A 96 14.38 -41.27 6.90
C ARG A 96 13.95 -40.00 7.66
N ASP A 97 12.92 -39.97 8.49
CA ASP A 97 11.73 -40.79 8.77
C ASP A 97 10.91 -39.95 9.79
N ALA A 98 9.59 -39.79 9.60
CA ALA A 98 8.47 -39.74 10.58
C ALA A 98 8.59 -39.10 12.01
N PRO A 99 7.44 -38.79 12.67
CA PRO A 99 7.26 -37.58 13.49
C PRO A 99 7.22 -37.82 15.01
N GLU A 100 7.58 -36.80 15.81
CA GLU A 100 7.23 -36.76 17.23
C GLU A 100 6.16 -35.71 17.53
N LYS A 101 5.00 -36.25 17.93
CA LYS A 101 3.96 -35.59 18.70
C LYS A 101 4.53 -35.11 20.04
N ARG A 102 4.22 -33.87 20.44
CA ARG A 102 4.01 -33.56 21.85
C ARG A 102 2.67 -32.85 22.01
N ASN A 103 1.70 -33.65 22.46
CA ASN A 103 0.59 -33.16 23.26
C ASN A 103 1.17 -32.55 24.55
N VAL A 104 0.80 -31.31 24.85
CA VAL A 104 0.63 -30.87 26.22
C VAL A 104 -0.75 -30.24 26.27
N ASP A 105 -1.58 -30.82 27.11
CA ASP A 105 -2.98 -30.49 27.30
C ASP A 105 -3.15 -29.97 28.73
N ILE A 106 -4.13 -29.07 28.88
CA ILE A 106 -4.84 -28.62 30.09
C ILE A 106 -4.06 -27.77 31.13
N GLU A 107 -4.46 -26.49 31.28
CA GLU A 107 -5.35 -26.01 32.37
C GLU A 107 -5.60 -24.48 32.35
N SER A 108 -6.85 -24.15 31.98
CA SER A 108 -7.75 -23.13 32.55
C SER A 108 -7.18 -22.04 33.46
N TYR A 109 -7.37 -20.77 33.09
CA TYR A 109 -7.81 -19.71 34.02
C TYR A 109 -8.70 -18.67 33.30
N PRO A 110 -9.83 -18.26 33.91
CA PRO A 110 -10.80 -17.33 33.33
C PRO A 110 -10.44 -15.88 33.71
N TYR A 111 -10.60 -14.93 32.78
CA TYR A 111 -10.68 -13.52 33.15
C TYR A 111 -11.97 -12.93 32.60
N ASP A 112 -12.88 -12.74 33.55
CA ASP A 112 -14.08 -11.92 33.50
C ASP A 112 -13.65 -10.45 33.53
N PHE A 113 -14.08 -9.64 32.55
CA PHE A 113 -13.94 -8.18 32.62
C PHE A 113 -15.29 -7.54 32.38
N GLY A 114 -15.99 -7.29 33.49
CA GLY A 114 -17.13 -6.39 33.55
C GLY A 114 -16.65 -4.93 33.57
N PHE A 115 -17.26 -4.12 32.72
CA PHE A 115 -17.12 -2.66 32.71
C PHE A 115 -17.81 -2.05 33.95
N LEU A 116 -17.16 -1.07 34.58
CA LEU A 116 -17.81 -0.07 35.43
C LEU A 116 -17.34 1.33 35.07
N SER A 117 -18.33 2.22 35.07
CA SER A 117 -18.41 3.59 34.58
C SER A 117 -17.76 4.64 35.49
N GLU A 118 -17.58 5.83 34.91
CA GLU A 118 -17.13 7.10 35.51
C GLU A 118 -17.83 7.47 36.83
N GLU A 119 -17.08 8.13 37.75
CA GLU A 119 -17.49 9.43 38.34
C GLU A 119 -16.49 9.99 39.39
N LYS A 120 -16.41 11.34 39.41
CA LYS A 120 -16.03 12.25 40.52
C LYS A 120 -14.54 12.48 40.86
N ARG A 121 -14.04 13.63 40.40
CA ARG A 121 -13.01 14.44 41.08
C ARG A 121 -13.68 15.64 41.74
N ASP A 122 -13.47 15.83 43.03
CA ASP A 122 -13.41 17.18 43.59
C ASP A 122 -12.65 17.25 44.93
N ALA A 123 -12.16 18.46 45.19
CA ALA A 123 -11.77 19.07 46.46
C ALA A 123 -10.36 18.85 47.08
N SER A 124 -9.83 20.02 47.41
CA SER A 124 -8.59 20.46 48.07
C SER A 124 -8.40 20.04 49.53
N GLU A 125 -7.14 19.97 49.99
CA GLU A 125 -6.78 20.52 51.31
C GLU A 125 -5.29 20.92 51.39
N LYS A 126 -5.05 22.17 51.85
CA LYS A 126 -3.75 22.70 52.28
C LYS A 126 -3.50 22.27 53.73
N ARG A 127 -2.26 21.95 54.10
CA ARG A 127 -1.74 22.15 55.47
C ARG A 127 -0.21 22.29 55.48
N ASN A 128 0.26 23.41 56.04
CA ASN A 128 1.64 23.69 56.44
C ASN A 128 1.99 22.87 57.69
N VAL A 129 3.22 22.34 57.80
CA VAL A 129 3.92 22.14 59.08
C VAL A 129 5.43 22.32 58.90
N ASP A 130 6.00 23.04 59.86
CA ASP A 130 7.39 23.45 60.09
C ASP A 130 8.42 22.32 60.24
N ILE A 131 9.67 22.71 59.96
CA ILE A 131 10.93 21.97 60.08
C ILE A 131 11.45 22.09 61.53
N GLU A 132 11.86 20.98 62.15
CA GLU A 132 13.05 20.95 63.02
C GLU A 132 13.51 19.51 63.39
N SER A 133 14.85 19.33 63.44
CA SER A 133 15.67 18.22 63.99
C SER A 133 16.18 17.06 63.08
N TYR A 134 17.40 17.27 62.52
CA TYR A 134 18.58 16.41 62.19
C TYR A 134 18.56 14.85 62.34
N PRO A 135 19.52 14.05 61.76
CA PRO A 135 20.56 14.30 60.73
C PRO A 135 20.75 13.20 59.63
N TYR A 136 21.53 13.49 58.57
CA TYR A 136 22.14 12.61 57.53
C TYR A 136 21.24 11.74 56.61
N ASP A 137 21.09 12.10 55.33
CA ASP A 137 21.50 11.29 54.14
C ASP A 137 21.10 11.96 52.78
N PHE A 138 21.79 11.52 51.70
CA PHE A 138 21.69 11.80 50.26
C PHE A 138 20.41 12.39 49.61
N GLY A 139 20.57 13.14 48.50
CA GLY A 139 19.52 13.29 47.48
C GLY A 139 19.71 14.41 46.43
N PHE A 140 20.15 14.03 45.23
CA PHE A 140 20.14 14.86 44.00
C PHE A 140 18.70 15.15 43.54
N PHE A 141 18.39 16.41 43.22
CA PHE A 141 17.19 16.79 42.46
C PHE A 141 17.55 16.95 40.96
N TYR A 142 17.03 16.08 40.10
CA TYR A 142 16.59 16.46 38.76
C TYR A 142 15.21 15.83 38.53
N GLY A 143 14.27 16.70 38.14
CA GLY A 143 12.84 16.45 38.15
C GLY A 143 12.37 15.39 37.16
N PHE A 144 11.40 14.63 37.65
CA PHE A 144 10.51 13.74 36.92
C PHE A 144 9.75 14.47 35.79
N TYR A 145 9.76 13.86 34.59
CA TYR A 145 8.56 13.81 33.75
C TYR A 145 7.89 12.45 33.99
N LEU A 146 6.63 12.51 34.41
CA LEU A 146 5.74 11.36 34.61
C LEU A 146 5.21 10.90 33.25
N TYR A 147 5.30 9.60 32.96
CA TYR A 147 4.30 8.91 32.14
C TYR A 147 3.82 7.65 32.87
N SER A 148 2.51 7.50 32.83
CA SER A 148 1.68 6.51 33.50
C SER A 148 1.83 5.10 32.90
N ASN A 149 1.66 4.11 33.78
CA ASN A 149 1.48 2.69 33.51
C ASN A 149 0.68 2.39 32.23
N ASN A 150 1.22 1.53 31.36
CA ASN A 150 0.69 0.20 30.98
C ASN A 150 1.10 -0.20 29.55
N THR A 151 2.25 -0.87 29.37
CA THR A 151 2.53 -1.79 28.23
C THR A 151 3.72 -2.71 28.56
N GLY A 152 3.60 -3.97 28.16
CA GLY A 152 4.46 -5.09 28.51
C GLY A 152 5.96 -4.91 28.25
N TYR A 153 6.72 -5.50 29.17
CA TYR A 153 8.15 -5.44 29.34
C TYR A 153 8.97 -5.84 28.09
N VAL A 154 9.77 -4.89 27.57
CA VAL A 154 11.13 -5.20 27.13
C VAL A 154 12.03 -4.79 28.28
N ALA A 155 12.50 -5.77 29.05
CA ALA A 155 13.35 -5.51 30.21
C ALA A 155 14.64 -4.80 29.76
N HIS A 156 14.81 -3.55 30.18
CA HIS A 156 16.12 -2.91 30.21
C HIS A 156 17.03 -3.79 31.09
N TRP A 157 18.03 -4.42 30.48
CA TRP A 157 19.04 -5.24 31.17
C TRP A 157 19.90 -4.42 32.16
N TRP A 158 19.77 -3.10 32.13
CA TRP A 158 20.52 -2.12 32.90
C TRP A 158 19.56 -1.35 33.83
N SER A 159 18.76 -2.05 34.64
CA SER A 159 17.82 -1.41 35.56
C SER A 159 18.50 -0.92 36.85
N LYS A 160 17.88 0.10 37.44
CA LYS A 160 18.37 1.02 38.46
C LYS A 160 18.96 0.37 39.71
N GLU A 161 20.03 1.00 40.20
CA GLU A 161 20.44 1.10 41.60
C GLU A 161 20.69 -0.22 42.35
N ALA A 162 21.78 -0.90 41.98
CA ALA A 162 22.59 -1.64 42.93
C ALA A 162 23.99 -1.00 42.98
N ALA A 163 24.19 -0.04 43.90
CA ALA A 163 25.48 0.48 44.37
C ALA A 163 26.66 0.50 43.38
N CYS A 164 26.49 1.12 42.20
CA CYS A 164 27.60 1.38 41.29
C CYS A 164 28.46 2.53 41.85
N LYS A 165 29.57 2.21 42.52
CA LYS A 165 30.55 3.23 42.94
C LYS A 165 31.30 3.72 41.70
N ILE A 166 30.86 4.85 41.15
CA ILE A 166 31.51 5.46 39.99
C ILE A 166 32.91 5.96 40.40
N PRO A 167 34.00 5.46 39.80
CA PRO A 167 35.34 6.00 40.02
C PRO A 167 35.40 7.45 39.50
N SER A 168 36.20 8.30 40.15
CA SER A 168 36.47 9.64 39.63
C SER A 168 37.33 9.52 38.37
N TYR A 169 36.73 9.72 37.20
CA TYR A 169 37.39 9.66 35.90
C TYR A 169 37.56 11.07 35.31
N LYS A 170 38.63 11.27 34.52
CA LYS A 170 38.93 12.54 33.85
C LYS A 170 38.91 12.34 32.34
N THR A 171 38.28 13.26 31.61
CA THR A 171 38.19 13.20 30.14
C THR A 171 39.11 14.23 29.48
N GLN A 172 39.66 13.89 28.32
CA GLN A 172 40.49 14.76 27.49
C GLN A 172 40.08 14.59 26.04
N ILE A 173 39.67 15.68 25.38
CA ILE A 173 39.31 15.65 23.95
C ILE A 173 40.61 15.58 23.15
N VAL A 174 40.72 14.56 22.31
CA VAL A 174 41.88 14.35 21.41
C VAL A 174 41.65 15.00 20.05
N SER A 175 40.40 14.89 19.57
CA SER A 175 39.92 15.47 18.33
C SER A 175 38.45 15.84 18.50
N GLU A 176 38.06 17.02 18.03
CA GLU A 176 36.66 17.47 18.03
C GLU A 176 35.90 16.97 16.79
N ASP A 177 36.58 16.80 15.66
CA ASP A 177 36.01 16.26 14.42
C ASP A 177 37.01 15.39 13.64
N PRO A 178 36.79 14.06 13.56
CA PRO A 178 35.75 13.32 14.27
C PRO A 178 35.99 13.31 15.78
N LEU A 179 34.93 13.23 16.59
CA LEU A 179 35.06 13.24 18.05
C LEU A 179 35.80 11.99 18.54
N LEU A 180 36.92 12.20 19.21
CA LEU A 180 37.70 11.18 19.93
C LEU A 180 38.10 11.73 21.30
N VAL A 181 37.80 10.98 22.36
CA VAL A 181 38.02 11.35 23.75
C VAL A 181 38.83 10.27 24.45
N TYR A 182 39.86 10.68 25.18
CA TYR A 182 40.62 9.84 26.10
C TYR A 182 40.07 9.99 27.51
N ILE A 183 39.92 8.89 28.26
CA ILE A 183 39.30 8.86 29.58
C ILE A 183 40.23 8.17 30.58
N ASP A 184 40.75 8.93 31.54
CA ASP A 184 41.56 8.45 32.67
C ASP A 184 40.65 7.84 33.75
N ASN A 185 41.01 6.69 34.31
CA ASN A 185 40.29 6.00 35.41
C ASN A 185 38.82 5.68 35.13
N PHE A 186 38.49 5.32 33.89
CA PHE A 186 37.13 4.95 33.48
C PHE A 186 36.57 3.76 34.27
N VAL A 187 37.40 2.77 34.63
CA VAL A 187 37.04 1.66 35.53
C VAL A 187 38.00 1.56 36.72
N SER A 188 37.49 1.12 37.86
CA SER A 188 38.32 0.82 39.04
C SER A 188 39.03 -0.53 38.90
N GLU A 189 40.09 -0.74 39.68
CA GLU A 189 40.83 -2.02 39.72
C GLU A 189 39.93 -3.21 40.10
N ALA A 190 38.97 -2.99 41.02
CA ALA A 190 38.00 -3.99 41.42
C ALA A 190 37.03 -4.36 40.28
N GLU A 191 36.56 -3.36 39.52
CA GLU A 191 35.72 -3.58 38.34
C GLU A 191 36.51 -4.30 37.25
N ALA A 192 37.74 -3.87 36.96
CA ALA A 192 38.60 -4.51 35.95
C ALA A 192 38.85 -5.99 36.29
N SER A 193 39.21 -6.27 37.55
CA SER A 193 39.43 -7.65 38.03
C SER A 193 38.17 -8.51 37.89
N ARG A 194 37.01 -7.98 38.28
CA ARG A 194 35.73 -8.70 38.16
C ARG A 194 35.35 -8.96 36.69
N LEU A 195 35.52 -7.98 35.81
CA LEU A 195 35.24 -8.12 34.37
C LEU A 195 36.13 -9.19 33.75
N LEU A 196 37.43 -9.21 34.08
CA LEU A 196 38.37 -10.24 33.63
C LEU A 196 37.95 -11.63 34.13
N ASP A 197 37.61 -11.76 35.42
CA ASP A 197 37.18 -13.04 36.02
C ASP A 197 35.96 -13.64 35.33
N ILE A 198 34.97 -12.82 34.95
CA ILE A 198 33.77 -13.27 34.26
C ILE A 198 34.09 -13.87 32.88
N GLY A 199 35.05 -13.28 32.16
CA GLY A 199 35.40 -13.69 30.80
C GLY A 199 36.48 -14.77 30.71
N LYS A 200 37.22 -15.07 31.79
CA LYS A 200 38.38 -15.99 31.80
C LYS A 200 38.12 -17.34 31.13
N THR A 201 36.94 -17.92 31.30
CA THR A 201 36.59 -19.25 30.76
C THR A 201 35.87 -19.20 29.40
N GLN A 202 35.62 -18.01 28.87
CA GLN A 202 34.75 -17.79 27.70
C GLN A 202 35.51 -17.32 26.44
N PHE A 203 36.84 -17.23 26.50
CA PHE A 203 37.65 -16.78 25.37
C PHE A 203 37.65 -17.80 24.22
N ALA A 204 37.26 -17.32 23.04
CA ALA A 204 37.36 -18.04 21.78
C ALA A 204 38.03 -17.16 20.72
N PRO A 205 38.59 -17.73 19.63
CA PRO A 205 39.11 -16.93 18.52
C PRO A 205 38.10 -15.87 18.05
N SER A 206 38.54 -14.62 17.93
CA SER A 206 37.63 -13.53 17.60
C SER A 206 37.13 -13.59 16.15
N LYS A 207 35.84 -13.29 15.95
CA LYS A 207 35.20 -13.24 14.63
C LYS A 207 35.25 -11.83 14.00
N LEU A 208 35.22 -11.75 12.68
CA LEU A 208 35.02 -10.50 11.91
C LEU A 208 33.52 -10.25 11.70
N SER A 209 33.12 -9.00 11.42
CA SER A 209 31.69 -8.66 11.18
C SER A 209 31.08 -9.36 9.96
N THR A 210 31.92 -9.83 9.03
CA THR A 210 31.55 -10.63 7.84
C THR A 210 31.38 -12.13 8.13
N GLY A 211 31.55 -12.57 9.39
CA GLY A 211 31.45 -13.98 9.78
C GLY A 211 32.67 -14.85 9.46
N ALA A 212 33.68 -14.33 8.74
CA ALA A 212 34.91 -15.05 8.45
C ALA A 212 35.92 -14.98 9.63
N SER A 213 36.55 -16.11 9.97
CA SER A 213 37.72 -16.18 10.86
C SER A 213 38.99 -16.25 10.01
N GLY A 214 39.67 -15.13 9.83
CA GLY A 214 40.97 -15.09 9.14
C GLY A 214 42.08 -14.73 10.12
N GLU A 215 42.88 -15.71 10.54
CA GLU A 215 44.05 -15.51 11.43
C GLU A 215 45.04 -14.47 10.88
N ALA A 216 45.05 -14.23 9.57
CA ALA A 216 45.90 -13.24 8.89
C ALA A 216 45.47 -11.78 9.11
N TYR A 217 44.24 -11.52 9.59
CA TYR A 217 43.67 -10.17 9.74
C TYR A 217 43.40 -9.78 11.20
N ARG A 218 42.92 -10.74 11.99
CA ARG A 218 42.68 -10.60 13.43
C ARG A 218 43.12 -11.89 14.10
N SER A 219 44.04 -11.79 15.07
CA SER A 219 44.60 -12.94 15.78
C SER A 219 44.29 -12.95 17.27
N SER A 220 43.36 -12.09 17.73
CA SER A 220 42.91 -11.99 19.12
C SER A 220 41.92 -13.08 19.53
N GLN A 221 41.73 -13.24 20.84
CA GLN A 221 40.60 -13.98 21.41
C GLN A 221 39.58 -13.02 22.04
N SER A 222 38.30 -13.38 22.04
CA SER A 222 37.23 -12.57 22.62
C SER A 222 36.23 -13.38 23.44
N ALA A 223 35.64 -12.75 24.44
CA ALA A 223 34.61 -13.31 25.31
C ALA A 223 33.46 -12.30 25.49
N GLY A 224 32.21 -12.73 25.35
CA GLY A 224 31.05 -11.89 25.64
C GLY A 224 30.78 -11.82 27.14
N LEU A 225 30.43 -10.63 27.66
CA LEU A 225 30.13 -10.43 29.08
C LEU A 225 28.62 -10.39 29.32
N PRO A 226 28.08 -11.18 30.27
CA PRO A 226 26.66 -11.20 30.58
C PRO A 226 26.19 -9.85 31.14
N PRO A 227 25.21 -9.16 30.51
CA PRO A 227 24.70 -7.87 30.99
C PRO A 227 24.13 -7.94 32.41
N SER A 228 23.66 -9.10 32.83
CA SER A 228 23.11 -9.34 34.17
C SER A 228 24.13 -9.28 35.31
N ASP A 229 25.44 -9.27 35.03
CA ASP A 229 26.44 -9.08 36.09
C ASP A 229 26.48 -7.60 36.52
N PRO A 230 26.44 -7.29 37.83
CA PRO A 230 26.42 -5.91 38.32
C PRO A 230 27.60 -5.04 37.86
N SER A 231 28.80 -5.61 37.70
CA SER A 231 29.97 -4.85 37.26
C SER A 231 29.92 -4.55 35.77
N VAL A 232 29.44 -5.51 34.97
CA VAL A 232 29.14 -5.29 33.55
C VAL A 232 28.09 -4.19 33.45
N SER A 233 26.99 -4.33 34.18
CA SER A 233 25.88 -3.36 34.30
C SER A 233 26.34 -1.93 34.60
N CYS A 234 27.20 -1.79 35.61
CA CYS A 234 27.73 -0.52 36.08
C CYS A 234 28.62 0.16 35.04
N VAL A 235 29.54 -0.58 34.41
CA VAL A 235 30.42 -0.02 33.36
C VAL A 235 29.66 0.30 32.07
N GLY A 236 28.69 -0.53 31.70
CA GLY A 236 27.80 -0.26 30.56
C GLY A 236 26.99 1.02 30.75
N SER A 237 26.40 1.21 31.95
CA SER A 237 25.66 2.43 32.31
C SER A 237 26.56 3.69 32.32
N ARG A 238 27.82 3.54 32.71
CA ARG A 238 28.82 4.62 32.66
C ARG A 238 29.16 5.00 31.22
N ALA A 239 29.39 4.01 30.35
CA ALA A 239 29.60 4.24 28.93
C ALA A 239 28.40 4.98 28.31
N LEU A 240 27.19 4.50 28.59
CA LEU A 240 25.90 5.11 28.24
C LEU A 240 25.82 6.61 28.55
N SER A 241 26.26 7.02 29.75
CA SER A 241 26.22 8.43 30.17
C SER A 241 27.05 9.37 29.29
N LEU A 242 28.08 8.86 28.61
CA LEU A 242 28.90 9.65 27.67
C LEU A 242 28.13 10.01 26.38
N MET A 243 27.00 9.36 26.13
CA MET A 243 26.29 9.36 24.84
C MET A 243 24.81 9.71 24.95
N ALA A 244 24.37 10.24 26.10
CA ALA A 244 22.96 10.50 26.39
C ALA A 244 22.22 11.38 25.36
N SER A 245 22.94 12.13 24.52
CA SER A 245 22.37 12.96 23.43
C SER A 245 22.28 12.25 22.07
N LEU A 246 22.88 11.07 21.93
CA LEU A 246 23.01 10.31 20.68
C LEU A 246 22.09 9.08 20.61
N THR A 247 21.65 8.55 21.75
CA THR A 247 20.85 7.33 21.87
C THR A 247 19.53 7.58 22.59
N GLU A 248 18.45 6.95 22.14
CA GLU A 248 17.14 6.97 22.79
C GLU A 248 17.05 5.89 23.89
N PRO A 249 16.14 6.01 24.87
CA PRO A 249 15.94 4.97 25.88
C PRO A 249 15.70 3.56 25.30
N SER A 250 15.09 3.46 24.12
CA SER A 250 14.79 2.18 23.46
C SER A 250 15.95 1.54 22.68
N ASP A 251 17.14 2.17 22.66
CA ASP A 251 18.30 1.70 21.92
C ASP A 251 19.08 0.60 22.68
N ASP A 252 19.57 -0.42 21.97
CA ASP A 252 20.37 -1.52 22.54
C ASP A 252 21.85 -1.14 22.58
N PHE A 253 22.62 -1.70 23.51
CA PHE A 253 24.03 -1.39 23.69
C PHE A 253 24.96 -2.55 23.31
N GLY A 254 24.38 -3.62 22.76
CA GLY A 254 25.10 -4.84 22.45
C GLY A 254 25.62 -5.53 23.72
N ILE A 255 26.25 -6.68 23.53
CA ILE A 255 26.91 -7.39 24.63
C ILE A 255 28.34 -6.85 24.73
N PRO A 256 28.76 -6.24 25.86
CA PRO A 256 30.16 -5.85 26.06
C PRO A 256 31.08 -7.05 25.85
N GLN A 257 32.19 -6.85 25.14
CA GLN A 257 33.05 -7.93 24.71
C GLN A 257 34.48 -7.71 25.19
N LEU A 258 35.00 -8.65 25.97
CA LEU A 258 36.44 -8.71 26.24
C LEU A 258 37.19 -9.12 24.97
N VAL A 259 38.37 -8.56 24.80
CA VAL A 259 39.32 -8.93 23.76
C VAL A 259 40.72 -9.00 24.35
N THR A 260 41.37 -10.15 24.20
CA THR A 260 42.73 -10.40 24.71
C THR A 260 43.71 -10.68 23.58
N TYR A 261 44.95 -10.20 23.76
CA TYR A 261 46.06 -10.30 22.82
C TYR A 261 47.30 -10.83 23.54
N GLN A 262 47.84 -11.91 22.99
CA GLN A 262 49.11 -12.56 23.36
C GLN A 262 50.27 -12.06 22.49
N PRO A 263 51.55 -12.38 22.81
CA PRO A 263 52.68 -11.98 21.98
C PRO A 263 52.51 -12.36 20.51
N GLY A 264 52.72 -11.40 19.62
CA GLY A 264 52.52 -11.50 18.17
C GLY A 264 51.08 -11.25 17.68
N GLN A 265 50.08 -11.20 18.58
CA GLN A 265 48.68 -10.99 18.18
C GLN A 265 48.36 -9.51 17.96
N GLN A 266 47.46 -9.24 17.00
CA GLN A 266 47.07 -7.90 16.59
C GLN A 266 45.66 -7.89 15.97
N TYR A 267 45.12 -6.69 15.74
CA TYR A 267 43.95 -6.48 14.91
C TYR A 267 44.23 -5.36 13.91
N LYS A 268 44.25 -5.71 12.61
CA LYS A 268 44.51 -4.75 11.53
C LYS A 268 43.46 -3.64 11.48
N LEU A 269 43.76 -2.59 10.72
CA LEU A 269 42.89 -1.41 10.55
C LEU A 269 41.46 -1.81 10.16
N HIS A 270 40.46 -1.36 10.91
CA HIS A 270 39.06 -1.70 10.72
C HIS A 270 38.14 -0.56 11.16
N TYR A 271 36.85 -0.75 10.91
CA TYR A 271 35.76 0.08 11.43
C TYR A 271 34.92 -0.75 12.38
N ASP A 272 34.34 -0.08 13.38
CA ASP A 272 33.43 -0.73 14.32
C ASP A 272 31.98 -0.71 13.85
N TRP A 273 31.60 0.20 12.94
CA TRP A 273 30.27 0.31 12.34
C TRP A 273 30.05 -0.70 11.20
N PHE A 274 28.78 -0.97 10.92
CA PHE A 274 28.40 -1.87 9.83
C PHE A 274 28.24 -1.10 8.52
N GLN A 275 28.83 -1.63 7.45
CA GLN A 275 28.68 -1.04 6.12
C GLN A 275 27.24 -1.11 5.62
N GLU A 276 26.50 -2.12 6.06
CA GLU A 276 25.05 -2.27 5.92
C GLU A 276 24.45 -2.38 7.32
N SER A 277 23.43 -1.59 7.65
CA SER A 277 22.79 -1.62 8.98
C SER A 277 22.30 -3.03 9.32
N MET A 278 22.52 -3.45 10.56
CA MET A 278 22.01 -4.73 11.08
C MET A 278 20.53 -4.62 11.43
N ARG A 279 19.89 -5.77 11.64
CA ARG A 279 18.51 -5.84 12.14
C ARG A 279 18.47 -6.21 13.61
N TYR A 280 17.62 -5.50 14.36
CA TYR A 280 17.16 -5.96 15.66
C TYR A 280 16.26 -7.19 15.56
N LYS A 281 16.07 -7.85 16.70
CA LYS A 281 15.09 -8.95 16.83
C LYS A 281 13.65 -8.53 16.51
N ASP A 282 13.35 -7.24 16.64
CA ASP A 282 12.04 -6.64 16.33
C ASP A 282 11.93 -6.11 14.88
N GLY A 283 12.95 -6.32 14.05
CA GLY A 283 12.96 -5.95 12.63
C GLY A 283 13.49 -4.55 12.34
N ARG A 284 13.71 -3.68 13.34
CA ARG A 284 14.28 -2.33 13.14
C ARG A 284 15.73 -2.41 12.64
N LEU A 285 16.09 -1.54 11.71
CA LEU A 285 17.50 -1.37 11.30
C LEU A 285 18.28 -0.63 12.40
N CYS A 286 19.53 -1.04 12.61
CA CYS A 286 20.42 -0.47 13.59
C CYS A 286 21.87 -0.49 13.15
N ASN A 287 22.65 0.44 13.67
CA ASN A 287 24.09 0.51 13.42
C ASN A 287 24.81 1.05 14.66
N ARG A 288 26.12 0.81 14.76
CA ARG A 288 26.92 1.18 15.92
C ARG A 288 27.29 2.65 15.84
N VAL A 289 26.65 3.50 16.65
CA VAL A 289 26.80 4.97 16.57
C VAL A 289 28.09 5.48 17.17
N ALA A 290 28.66 4.73 18.11
CA ALA A 290 29.90 5.07 18.79
C ALA A 290 30.60 3.78 19.26
N SER A 291 31.81 3.94 19.79
CA SER A 291 32.57 2.88 20.42
C SER A 291 33.22 3.38 21.70
N VAL A 292 33.22 2.54 22.73
CA VAL A 292 34.05 2.72 23.93
C VAL A 292 34.98 1.52 24.04
N PHE A 293 36.28 1.78 24.11
CA PHE A 293 37.31 0.77 24.32
C PHE A 293 38.01 0.97 25.66
N VAL A 294 37.84 0.03 26.59
CA VAL A 294 38.41 0.09 27.94
C VAL A 294 39.62 -0.83 28.02
N PHE A 295 40.74 -0.36 28.59
CA PHE A 295 41.90 -1.19 28.90
C PHE A 295 41.73 -1.77 30.31
N LEU A 296 41.68 -3.11 30.44
CA LEU A 296 41.45 -3.77 31.73
C LEU A 296 42.74 -4.33 32.33
N GLU A 297 43.61 -4.87 31.49
CA GLU A 297 44.90 -5.45 31.88
C GLU A 297 45.92 -5.22 30.77
N ALA A 298 47.15 -4.86 31.14
CA ALA A 298 48.23 -4.64 30.20
C ALA A 298 49.59 -4.74 30.91
N ASP A 299 50.17 -5.94 30.94
CA ASP A 299 51.56 -6.21 31.36
C ASP A 299 52.48 -6.35 30.14
N CYS A 300 52.14 -5.64 29.06
CA CYS A 300 52.72 -5.83 27.74
C CYS A 300 53.65 -4.72 27.28
N THR A 301 54.50 -5.06 26.30
CA THR A 301 55.18 -4.07 25.45
C THR A 301 54.53 -4.09 24.06
N GLY A 302 54.40 -2.92 23.43
CA GLY A 302 53.57 -2.75 22.23
C GLY A 302 52.08 -2.82 22.56
N GLY A 303 51.27 -3.24 21.59
CA GLY A 303 49.82 -3.38 21.79
C GLY A 303 49.05 -2.06 21.81
N GLU A 304 49.57 -0.97 21.27
CA GLU A 304 48.87 0.32 21.22
C GLU A 304 47.61 0.26 20.36
N THR A 305 46.61 1.07 20.69
CA THR A 305 45.45 1.30 19.81
C THR A 305 45.76 2.48 18.89
N TYR A 306 45.83 2.22 17.59
CA TYR A 306 46.32 3.15 16.56
C TYR A 306 45.19 3.73 15.72
N PHE A 307 45.17 5.07 15.57
CA PHE A 307 44.26 5.83 14.72
C PHE A 307 45.05 6.64 13.66
N PRO A 308 45.17 6.16 12.41
CA PRO A 308 45.98 6.79 11.35
C PRO A 308 45.38 8.09 10.77
N ARG A 309 44.12 8.40 11.04
CA ARG A 309 43.40 9.51 10.39
C ARG A 309 42.92 10.58 11.36
N ILE A 310 43.39 10.51 12.60
CA ILE A 310 43.09 11.49 13.64
C ILE A 310 44.32 12.37 13.82
N ALA A 311 44.19 13.64 13.46
CA ALA A 311 45.19 14.65 13.77
C ALA A 311 45.06 15.00 15.27
N SER A 312 46.12 14.80 16.04
CA SER A 312 46.09 15.07 17.49
C SER A 312 46.16 16.58 17.75
N THR A 313 45.22 17.09 18.55
CA THR A 313 45.35 18.39 19.22
C THR A 313 45.88 18.26 20.65
N ALA A 314 46.04 17.03 21.15
CA ALA A 314 46.36 16.71 22.54
C ALA A 314 47.87 16.47 22.75
N SER A 315 48.67 17.54 22.73
CA SER A 315 50.10 17.48 23.09
C SER A 315 50.31 16.92 24.50
N SER A 316 49.41 17.25 25.43
CA SER A 316 49.44 16.81 26.83
C SER A 316 49.43 15.29 27.00
N LEU A 317 48.71 14.54 26.16
CA LEU A 317 48.67 13.08 26.25
C LEU A 317 49.99 12.44 25.80
N VAL A 318 50.69 13.09 24.87
CA VAL A 318 52.01 12.66 24.42
C VAL A 318 53.07 12.99 25.48
N ASP A 319 52.98 14.18 26.07
CA ASP A 319 53.87 14.63 27.15
C ASP A 319 53.71 13.77 28.42
N ASP A 320 52.47 13.40 28.77
CA ASP A 320 52.15 12.48 29.88
C ASP A 320 52.53 11.02 29.58
N GLY A 321 53.05 10.74 28.38
CA GLY A 321 53.46 9.40 27.95
C GLY A 321 52.30 8.42 27.74
N LYS A 322 51.05 8.90 27.69
CA LYS A 322 49.82 8.10 27.48
C LYS A 322 49.54 7.81 26.02
N ALA A 323 49.98 8.71 25.14
CA ALA A 323 49.90 8.54 23.70
C ALA A 323 51.30 8.70 23.06
N ILE A 324 51.43 8.19 21.85
CA ILE A 324 52.61 8.38 21.00
C ILE A 324 52.12 9.07 19.74
N TRP A 325 52.66 10.25 19.48
CA TRP A 325 52.52 10.92 18.19
C TRP A 325 53.79 10.70 17.38
N ASN A 326 53.65 10.23 16.14
CA ASN A 326 54.78 10.03 15.25
C ASN A 326 54.53 10.74 13.91
N ALA A 327 55.29 11.81 13.65
CA ALA A 327 55.19 12.59 12.41
C ALA A 327 55.51 11.77 11.14
N THR A 328 56.17 10.62 11.27
CA THR A 328 56.55 9.73 10.16
C THR A 328 55.47 8.71 9.78
N PHE A 329 54.50 8.42 10.66
CA PHE A 329 53.46 7.41 10.42
C PHE A 329 52.04 7.97 10.27
N GLU A 330 51.85 9.30 10.37
CA GLU A 330 50.55 9.99 10.29
C GLU A 330 49.48 9.37 11.22
N GLY A 331 49.36 9.87 12.46
CA GLY A 331 48.30 9.47 13.38
C GLY A 331 48.72 9.37 14.84
N ILE A 332 47.77 9.00 15.70
CA ILE A 332 47.96 8.86 17.15
C ILE A 332 47.85 7.41 17.61
N MET A 333 48.73 7.00 18.52
CA MET A 333 48.73 5.68 19.15
C MET A 333 48.51 5.82 20.66
N PHE A 334 47.55 5.10 21.23
CA PHE A 334 47.28 5.12 22.67
C PHE A 334 47.87 3.88 23.33
N LYS A 335 48.64 4.09 24.39
CA LYS A 335 49.19 2.99 25.18
C LYS A 335 48.09 2.28 25.97
N PRO A 336 48.16 0.95 26.12
CA PRO A 336 47.19 0.22 26.92
C PRO A 336 47.47 0.44 28.42
N ILE A 337 46.80 1.41 29.02
CA ILE A 337 46.94 1.72 30.46
C ILE A 337 45.71 1.17 31.19
N PRO A 338 45.85 0.17 32.08
CA PRO A 338 44.73 -0.43 32.81
C PRO A 338 43.90 0.64 33.55
N GLY A 339 42.58 0.51 33.47
CA GLY A 339 41.62 1.46 34.04
C GLY A 339 41.18 2.57 33.08
N ASN A 340 41.94 2.87 32.04
CA ASN A 340 41.63 3.95 31.09
C ASN A 340 40.75 3.49 29.92
N ALA A 341 40.13 4.43 29.22
CA ALA A 341 39.29 4.15 28.06
C ALA A 341 39.45 5.17 26.92
N LEU A 342 39.03 4.76 25.73
CA LEU A 342 38.87 5.59 24.54
C LEU A 342 37.40 5.63 24.15
N PHE A 343 36.90 6.77 23.72
CA PHE A 343 35.53 6.96 23.20
C PHE A 343 35.56 7.71 21.87
N TRP A 344 34.87 7.21 20.85
CA TRP A 344 34.71 7.93 19.57
C TRP A 344 33.35 7.70 18.92
N ILE A 345 32.95 8.65 18.07
CA ILE A 345 31.72 8.56 17.28
C ILE A 345 32.00 7.84 15.96
N ASN A 346 31.19 6.81 15.67
CA ASN A 346 31.28 6.02 14.44
C ASN A 346 30.36 6.57 13.33
N LEU A 347 29.21 7.12 13.70
CA LEU A 347 28.19 7.63 12.78
C LEU A 347 27.90 9.11 13.13
N PRO A 348 28.35 10.08 12.33
CA PRO A 348 27.94 11.47 12.47
C PRO A 348 26.47 11.65 12.07
N ASP A 349 25.93 12.86 12.21
CA ASP A 349 24.51 13.18 12.01
C ASP A 349 23.91 12.73 10.64
N ASN A 350 24.75 12.45 9.65
CA ASN A 350 24.34 11.95 8.33
C ASN A 350 24.08 10.43 8.26
N GLY A 351 24.23 9.71 9.38
CA GLY A 351 23.97 8.27 9.48
C GLY A 351 24.97 7.36 8.74
N LYS A 352 26.01 7.92 8.12
CA LYS A 352 27.03 7.16 7.36
C LYS A 352 28.28 6.91 8.22
N GLY A 353 28.87 5.72 8.07
CA GLY A 353 30.14 5.38 8.70
C GLY A 353 31.26 6.41 8.48
N ASP A 354 31.79 7.00 9.55
CA ASP A 354 32.93 7.91 9.43
C ASP A 354 34.21 7.13 9.14
N LYS A 355 34.76 7.34 7.94
CA LYS A 355 35.97 6.66 7.49
C LYS A 355 37.26 7.20 8.13
N ARG A 356 37.17 8.28 8.90
CA ARG A 356 38.30 8.90 9.62
C ARG A 356 38.58 8.21 10.96
N VAL A 357 37.61 7.52 11.55
CA VAL A 357 37.80 6.75 12.80
C VAL A 357 38.29 5.31 12.57
N ILE A 358 38.90 5.04 11.40
CA ILE A 358 39.57 3.76 11.14
C ILE A 358 40.66 3.56 12.21
N HIS A 359 40.75 2.35 12.77
CA HIS A 359 41.71 2.08 13.85
C HIS A 359 42.14 0.62 13.88
N GLY A 360 43.23 0.32 14.59
CA GLY A 360 43.75 -1.03 14.76
C GLY A 360 44.45 -1.23 16.10
N GLY A 361 44.54 -2.48 16.56
CA GLY A 361 45.37 -2.87 17.68
C GLY A 361 46.72 -3.35 17.16
N LEU A 362 47.80 -2.64 17.49
CA LEU A 362 49.16 -3.00 17.08
C LEU A 362 49.63 -4.30 17.75
N PRO A 363 50.65 -4.98 17.19
CA PRO A 363 51.18 -6.21 17.77
C PRO A 363 51.62 -6.05 19.22
N VAL A 364 51.21 -6.99 20.07
CA VAL A 364 51.82 -7.17 21.39
C VAL A 364 53.17 -7.84 21.21
N HIS A 365 54.25 -7.29 21.78
CA HIS A 365 55.60 -7.85 21.66
C HIS A 365 55.94 -8.82 22.80
N THR A 366 55.57 -8.45 24.03
CA THR A 366 55.71 -9.28 25.25
C THR A 366 54.49 -9.08 26.14
N GLY A 367 54.21 -10.01 27.05
CA GLY A 367 53.08 -9.91 27.99
C GLY A 367 51.71 -10.09 27.32
N THR A 368 50.66 -9.67 28.01
CA THR A 368 49.25 -9.75 27.60
C THR A 368 48.58 -8.39 27.65
N LYS A 369 47.70 -8.12 26.68
CA LYS A 369 46.77 -6.99 26.70
C LYS A 369 45.34 -7.53 26.69
N THR A 370 44.53 -7.14 27.68
CA THR A 370 43.08 -7.39 27.66
C THR A 370 42.32 -6.08 27.74
N GLY A 371 41.47 -5.85 26.75
CA GLY A 371 40.55 -4.71 26.70
C GLY A 371 39.10 -5.16 26.61
N MET A 372 38.18 -4.20 26.64
CA MET A 372 36.73 -4.41 26.51
C MET A 372 36.14 -3.43 25.50
N ASN A 373 35.46 -3.97 24.48
CA ASN A 373 34.66 -3.22 23.53
C ASN A 373 33.23 -3.06 24.04
N ILE A 374 32.69 -1.85 23.93
CA ILE A 374 31.27 -1.55 24.12
C ILE A 374 30.79 -0.83 22.85
N TRP A 375 29.74 -1.36 22.22
CA TRP A 375 29.22 -0.88 20.94
C TRP A 375 27.72 -0.54 21.01
N PRO A 376 27.40 0.70 21.39
CA PRO A 376 26.04 1.26 21.32
C PRO A 376 25.42 1.10 19.94
N LEU A 377 24.25 0.49 19.87
CA LEU A 377 23.45 0.35 18.66
C LEU A 377 22.34 1.38 18.70
N LYS A 378 22.24 2.24 17.68
CA LYS A 378 21.07 3.10 17.53
C LYS A 378 20.08 2.44 16.60
N SER A 379 18.85 2.28 17.07
CA SER A 379 17.73 1.98 16.20
C SER A 379 17.37 3.22 15.40
N ASN A 380 16.95 3.06 14.14
CA ASN A 380 16.17 4.10 13.48
C ASN A 380 14.80 4.16 14.18
N ALA A 381 14.73 4.75 15.37
CA ALA A 381 13.48 4.94 16.09
C ALA A 381 12.56 5.82 15.23
N LEU A 382 11.32 5.39 15.06
CA LEU A 382 10.28 6.18 14.40
C LEU A 382 10.19 7.54 15.11
N PRO A 383 10.34 8.67 14.39
CA PRO A 383 10.21 9.97 15.04
C PRO A 383 8.81 10.09 15.65
N SER A 384 8.71 10.63 16.88
CA SER A 384 7.42 10.82 17.56
C SER A 384 6.41 11.65 16.76
N ALA A 385 6.90 12.43 15.79
CA ALA A 385 6.10 13.20 14.85
C ALA A 385 5.43 12.36 13.74
N HIS A 386 5.69 11.05 13.63
CA HIS A 386 5.12 10.18 12.60
C HIS A 386 4.08 9.20 13.15
N ALA A 387 3.12 8.86 12.31
CA ALA A 387 2.10 7.84 12.58
C ALA A 387 2.06 6.83 11.42
N VAL A 388 1.60 5.60 11.73
CA VAL A 388 1.32 4.61 10.69
C VAL A 388 0.20 5.16 9.79
N HIS A 389 0.47 5.27 8.49
CA HIS A 389 -0.52 5.74 7.51
C HIS A 389 -1.33 4.57 6.95
N GLU A 390 -0.64 3.54 6.46
CA GLU A 390 -1.25 2.28 6.06
C GLU A 390 -0.43 1.09 6.55
N LYS A 391 -1.14 -0.01 6.81
CA LYS A 391 -0.58 -1.30 7.18
C LYS A 391 -1.35 -2.42 6.50
N ARG A 392 -0.62 -3.41 6.00
CA ARG A 392 -1.15 -4.68 5.49
C ARG A 392 -1.14 -5.70 6.62
N ASP A 393 -2.31 -6.24 6.94
CA ASP A 393 -2.46 -7.23 8.00
C ASP A 393 -1.98 -8.63 7.61
N ARG A 394 -2.00 -8.94 6.31
CA ARG A 394 -1.59 -10.25 5.78
C ARG A 394 -1.04 -10.14 4.36
N VAL A 395 -0.11 -11.02 4.02
CA VAL A 395 0.31 -11.23 2.63
C VAL A 395 -0.67 -12.21 1.97
N PRO A 396 -1.28 -11.87 0.81
CA PRO A 396 -2.12 -12.81 0.07
C PRO A 396 -1.32 -14.06 -0.32
N SER A 397 -1.97 -15.23 -0.36
CA SER A 397 -1.34 -16.54 -0.62
C SER A 397 -0.59 -16.63 -1.96
N GLU A 398 -0.95 -15.76 -2.90
CA GLU A 398 -0.45 -15.69 -4.26
C GLU A 398 0.93 -15.01 -4.32
N TRP A 399 1.35 -14.34 -3.24
CA TRP A 399 2.57 -13.58 -3.18
C TRP A 399 3.54 -14.20 -2.17
N ARG A 400 4.78 -14.43 -2.61
CA ARG A 400 5.88 -14.81 -1.72
C ARG A 400 6.92 -13.70 -1.66
N LEU A 401 7.48 -13.51 -0.47
CA LEU A 401 8.63 -12.63 -0.29
C LEU A 401 9.86 -13.25 -0.97
N VAL A 402 10.53 -12.48 -1.84
CA VAL A 402 11.77 -12.91 -2.53
C VAL A 402 13.00 -12.27 -1.91
N GLY A 403 12.92 -11.01 -1.50
CA GLY A 403 14.05 -10.29 -0.93
C GLY A 403 13.79 -8.80 -0.80
N GLN A 404 14.87 -8.02 -0.72
CA GLN A 404 14.83 -6.56 -0.67
C GLN A 404 15.38 -5.95 -1.96
N PRO A 405 14.84 -4.79 -2.39
CA PRO A 405 15.48 -4.01 -3.43
C PRO A 405 16.85 -3.52 -2.97
N ARG A 406 17.74 -3.21 -3.92
CA ARG A 406 18.97 -2.51 -3.58
C ARG A 406 18.63 -1.07 -3.16
N PRO A 407 19.38 -0.46 -2.22
CA PRO A 407 19.10 0.92 -1.79
C PRO A 407 19.14 1.96 -2.92
N ASP A 408 19.87 1.69 -4.01
CA ASP A 408 20.01 2.54 -5.19
C ASP A 408 18.98 2.21 -6.30
N SER A 409 18.12 1.20 -6.12
CA SER A 409 17.04 0.90 -7.05
C SER A 409 16.11 2.11 -7.19
N LEU A 410 15.83 2.54 -8.41
CA LEU A 410 14.92 3.66 -8.67
C LEU A 410 13.46 3.20 -8.55
N LEU A 411 12.71 3.93 -7.74
CA LEU A 411 11.27 3.76 -7.51
C LEU A 411 10.52 4.98 -8.05
N ARG A 412 9.37 4.72 -8.67
CA ARG A 412 8.40 5.77 -9.00
C ARG A 412 7.46 5.94 -7.82
N VAL A 413 7.64 7.01 -7.07
CA VAL A 413 6.83 7.29 -5.88
C VAL A 413 5.71 8.26 -6.26
N ARG A 414 4.47 7.91 -5.89
CA ARG A 414 3.27 8.72 -6.10
C ARG A 414 2.59 8.95 -4.77
N ILE A 415 2.35 10.21 -4.44
CA ILE A 415 1.62 10.63 -3.25
C ILE A 415 0.22 11.04 -3.67
N GLY A 416 -0.77 10.19 -3.35
CA GLY A 416 -2.17 10.49 -3.63
C GLY A 416 -2.65 11.58 -2.69
N LEU A 417 -2.94 12.77 -3.21
CA LEU A 417 -3.37 13.90 -2.41
C LEU A 417 -4.85 13.82 -2.05
N LYS A 418 -5.20 14.27 -0.84
CA LYS A 418 -6.57 14.28 -0.35
C LYS A 418 -7.46 15.19 -1.20
N GLN A 419 -8.51 14.61 -1.77
CA GLN A 419 -9.46 15.34 -2.59
C GLN A 419 -10.44 16.18 -1.76
N ASN A 420 -10.85 17.33 -2.28
CA ASN A 420 -11.83 18.20 -1.63
C ASN A 420 -13.26 17.69 -1.86
N ASN A 421 -14.20 18.16 -1.03
CA ASN A 421 -15.65 18.00 -1.22
C ASN A 421 -16.20 16.56 -1.27
N LEU A 422 -15.39 15.53 -1.00
CA LEU A 422 -15.86 14.13 -1.00
C LEU A 422 -16.97 13.84 0.02
N HIS A 423 -17.06 14.61 1.11
CA HIS A 423 -18.18 14.52 2.07
C HIS A 423 -19.56 14.88 1.47
N ARG A 424 -19.57 15.54 0.30
CA ARG A 424 -20.79 15.88 -0.47
C ARG A 424 -20.94 15.02 -1.73
N ALA A 425 -20.13 13.98 -1.90
CA ALA A 425 -20.16 13.13 -3.09
C ALA A 425 -21.57 12.58 -3.37
N ASP A 426 -22.23 12.04 -2.35
CA ASP A 426 -23.60 11.53 -2.46
C ASP A 426 -24.60 12.63 -2.82
N GLU A 427 -24.47 13.81 -2.20
CA GLU A 427 -25.33 14.96 -2.48
C GLU A 427 -25.22 15.37 -3.96
N TYR A 428 -24.00 15.56 -4.45
CA TYR A 428 -23.76 15.96 -5.83
C TYR A 428 -24.22 14.90 -6.82
N LEU A 429 -23.90 13.63 -6.56
CA LEU A 429 -24.27 12.55 -7.47
C LEU A 429 -25.80 12.39 -7.53
N LEU A 430 -26.48 12.40 -6.39
CA LEU A 430 -27.94 12.30 -6.33
C LEU A 430 -28.62 13.54 -6.93
N ASP A 431 -28.04 14.73 -6.85
CA ASP A 431 -28.62 15.92 -7.48
C ASP A 431 -28.76 15.77 -9.01
N VAL A 432 -27.82 15.09 -9.67
CA VAL A 432 -27.85 14.89 -11.12
C VAL A 432 -28.44 13.54 -11.56
N SER A 433 -28.62 12.57 -10.64
CA SER A 433 -29.05 11.19 -10.94
C SER A 433 -30.38 10.78 -10.30
N HIS A 434 -30.87 11.50 -9.30
CA HIS A 434 -32.15 11.17 -8.67
C HIS A 434 -33.32 11.79 -9.46
N PRO A 435 -34.35 11.01 -9.84
CA PRO A 435 -35.45 11.50 -10.69
C PRO A 435 -36.31 12.61 -10.07
N ARG A 436 -36.21 12.84 -8.75
CA ARG A 436 -36.91 13.91 -8.03
C ARG A 436 -36.14 15.23 -8.04
N SER A 437 -34.86 15.23 -8.41
CA SER A 437 -34.10 16.46 -8.49
C SER A 437 -34.46 17.23 -9.77
N SER A 438 -34.58 18.55 -9.63
CA SER A 438 -34.71 19.46 -10.76
C SER A 438 -33.44 19.53 -11.64
N ASN A 439 -32.33 18.95 -11.18
CA ASN A 439 -31.06 18.85 -11.89
C ASN A 439 -30.78 17.46 -12.47
N TYR A 440 -31.75 16.54 -12.42
CA TYR A 440 -31.63 15.25 -13.10
C TYR A 440 -31.19 15.44 -14.56
N GLY A 441 -30.17 14.70 -14.99
CA GLY A 441 -29.64 14.76 -16.35
C GLY A 441 -28.75 15.97 -16.65
N LYS A 442 -28.53 16.89 -15.70
CA LYS A 442 -27.62 18.04 -15.84
C LYS A 442 -26.21 17.69 -15.37
N TYR A 443 -25.57 16.79 -16.11
CA TYR A 443 -24.25 16.26 -15.80
C TYR A 443 -23.13 17.30 -15.90
N TRP A 444 -22.03 17.03 -15.22
CA TRP A 444 -20.89 17.92 -15.09
C TRP A 444 -19.89 17.71 -16.22
N SER A 445 -19.21 18.80 -16.59
CA SER A 445 -18.02 18.74 -17.45
C SER A 445 -16.79 18.23 -16.69
N ALA A 446 -15.76 17.79 -17.41
CA ALA A 446 -14.49 17.39 -16.81
C ALA A 446 -13.84 18.52 -15.99
N ASP A 447 -13.91 19.76 -16.48
CA ASP A 447 -13.35 20.93 -15.78
C ASP A 447 -14.09 21.18 -14.45
N GLN A 448 -15.42 21.10 -14.43
CA GLN A 448 -16.20 21.23 -13.19
C GLN A 448 -15.83 20.17 -12.16
N LEU A 449 -15.58 18.93 -12.58
CA LEU A 449 -15.10 17.88 -11.68
C LEU A 449 -13.72 18.19 -11.11
N ILE A 450 -12.77 18.56 -11.97
CA ILE A 450 -11.41 18.88 -11.54
C ILE A 450 -11.45 20.04 -10.54
N ASP A 451 -12.16 21.11 -10.86
CA ASP A 451 -12.25 22.29 -9.98
C ASP A 451 -12.93 21.97 -8.64
N THR A 452 -13.92 21.07 -8.64
CA THR A 452 -14.66 20.71 -7.41
C THR A 452 -13.86 19.77 -6.51
N PHE A 453 -13.15 18.79 -7.08
CA PHE A 453 -12.50 17.73 -6.31
C PHE A 453 -10.97 17.88 -6.19
N ALA A 454 -10.35 18.85 -6.88
CA ALA A 454 -8.93 19.11 -6.76
C ALA A 454 -8.53 19.36 -5.30
N PRO A 455 -7.38 18.84 -4.84
CA PRO A 455 -6.84 19.14 -3.53
C PRO A 455 -6.64 20.64 -3.30
N SER A 456 -6.73 21.08 -2.04
CA SER A 456 -6.52 22.49 -1.71
C SER A 456 -5.07 22.91 -1.96
N ASN A 457 -4.84 24.20 -2.27
CA ASN A 457 -3.48 24.73 -2.39
C ASN A 457 -2.65 24.49 -1.11
N ARG A 458 -3.29 24.49 0.06
CA ARG A 458 -2.66 24.14 1.35
C ARG A 458 -2.20 22.68 1.38
N THR A 459 -3.06 21.75 0.99
CA THR A 459 -2.75 20.30 0.89
C THR A 459 -1.54 20.08 -0.02
N ILE A 460 -1.57 20.68 -1.23
CA ILE A 460 -0.49 20.56 -2.22
C ILE A 460 0.81 21.14 -1.66
N ALA A 461 0.77 22.34 -1.07
CA ALA A 461 1.95 23.00 -0.52
C ALA A 461 2.56 22.20 0.64
N LEU A 462 1.74 21.70 1.57
CA LEU A 462 2.23 20.94 2.73
C LEU A 462 2.85 19.60 2.31
N ALA A 463 2.21 18.85 1.40
CA ALA A 463 2.77 17.61 0.89
C ALA A 463 4.07 17.84 0.11
N ARG A 464 4.15 18.90 -0.71
CA ARG A 464 5.37 19.26 -1.44
C ARG A 464 6.50 19.70 -0.49
N SER A 465 6.21 20.55 0.48
CA SER A 465 7.20 20.97 1.50
C SER A 465 7.73 19.79 2.29
N TRP A 466 6.87 18.86 2.71
CA TRP A 466 7.29 17.63 3.38
C TRP A 466 8.30 16.83 2.55
N LEU A 467 8.02 16.61 1.26
CA LEU A 467 8.95 15.92 0.36
C LEU A 467 10.31 16.64 0.28
N ILE A 468 10.31 17.98 0.18
CA ILE A 468 11.53 18.80 0.11
C ILE A 468 12.32 18.74 1.42
N GLU A 469 11.65 18.89 2.56
CA GLU A 469 12.25 18.85 3.89
C GLU A 469 12.83 17.46 4.22
N SER A 470 12.24 16.40 3.65
CA SER A 470 12.77 15.04 3.69
C SER A 470 13.94 14.77 2.73
N GLY A 471 14.44 15.79 2.02
CA GLY A 471 15.65 15.70 1.18
C GLY A 471 15.39 15.43 -0.30
N ILE A 472 14.14 15.37 -0.75
CA ILE A 472 13.81 15.25 -2.18
C ILE A 472 13.93 16.63 -2.84
N SER A 473 14.81 16.75 -3.85
CA SER A 473 14.92 17.99 -4.63
C SER A 473 13.59 18.38 -5.28
N ASP A 474 13.21 19.65 -5.15
CA ASP A 474 12.00 20.23 -5.75
C ASP A 474 11.89 19.97 -7.26
N ALA A 475 13.03 19.93 -7.96
CA ALA A 475 13.11 19.65 -9.40
C ALA A 475 12.68 18.22 -9.78
N ARG A 476 12.57 17.30 -8.81
CA ARG A 476 12.10 15.92 -9.01
C ARG A 476 10.61 15.73 -8.67
N ILE A 477 9.92 16.77 -8.19
CA ILE A 477 8.54 16.67 -7.70
C ILE A 477 7.59 17.32 -8.69
N PHE A 478 6.65 16.54 -9.21
CA PHE A 478 5.72 16.96 -10.26
C PHE A 478 4.28 16.84 -9.78
N LEU A 479 3.50 17.90 -9.95
CA LEU A 479 2.06 17.88 -9.72
C LEU A 479 1.38 17.49 -11.04
N ASN A 480 0.50 16.50 -11.00
CA ASN A 480 -0.21 16.05 -12.20
C ASN A 480 -1.36 17.02 -12.60
N ARG A 481 -1.93 16.84 -13.80
CA ARG A 481 -2.93 17.79 -14.39
C ARG A 481 -4.16 17.99 -13.51
N ASN A 482 -4.72 16.91 -12.96
CA ASN A 482 -5.88 16.97 -12.08
C ASN A 482 -5.53 17.36 -10.62
N LYS A 483 -4.26 17.64 -10.35
CA LYS A 483 -3.69 18.00 -9.04
C LYS A 483 -3.88 16.96 -7.95
N GLY A 484 -4.39 15.76 -8.26
CA GLY A 484 -4.67 14.69 -7.32
C GLY A 484 -3.44 13.88 -6.90
N TRP A 485 -2.29 14.10 -7.54
CA TRP A 485 -1.06 13.35 -7.31
C TRP A 485 0.19 14.22 -7.35
N LEU A 486 1.10 14.00 -6.40
CA LEU A 486 2.51 14.38 -6.54
C LEU A 486 3.32 13.15 -6.94
N GLU A 487 4.08 13.27 -8.02
CA GLU A 487 4.93 12.20 -8.56
C GLU A 487 6.40 12.57 -8.45
N LEU A 488 7.23 11.59 -8.11
CA LEU A 488 8.69 11.73 -8.07
C LEU A 488 9.38 10.41 -8.38
N VAL A 489 10.65 10.50 -8.81
CA VAL A 489 11.55 9.35 -8.88
C VAL A 489 12.52 9.45 -7.70
N ALA A 490 12.51 8.43 -6.84
CA ALA A 490 13.37 8.34 -5.66
C ALA A 490 14.11 6.99 -5.66
N THR A 491 15.27 6.89 -4.99
CA THR A 491 15.86 5.58 -4.74
C THR A 491 15.06 4.82 -3.67
N ALA A 492 15.21 3.50 -3.60
CA ALA A 492 14.58 2.72 -2.55
C ALA A 492 15.01 3.20 -1.16
N GLY A 493 16.29 3.56 -0.97
CA GLY A 493 16.77 4.14 0.28
C GLY A 493 16.11 5.49 0.61
N GLU A 494 15.97 6.39 -0.37
CA GLU A 494 15.27 7.68 -0.18
C GLU A 494 13.80 7.45 0.20
N ALA A 495 13.11 6.51 -0.44
CA ALA A 495 11.71 6.21 -0.18
C ALA A 495 11.49 5.51 1.17
N GLU A 496 12.38 4.59 1.56
CA GLU A 496 12.38 3.95 2.89
C GLU A 496 12.59 4.98 4.00
N GLU A 497 13.46 5.97 3.79
CA GLU A 497 13.70 7.07 4.72
C GLU A 497 12.50 8.02 4.80
N LEU A 498 11.95 8.44 3.65
CA LEU A 498 10.78 9.33 3.56
C LEU A 498 9.56 8.77 4.29
N LEU A 499 9.30 7.47 4.14
CA LEU A 499 8.09 6.80 4.60
C LEU A 499 8.30 5.97 5.87
N HIS A 500 9.49 6.03 6.46
CA HIS A 500 9.94 5.16 7.56
C HIS A 500 9.43 3.73 7.41
N THR A 501 9.76 3.14 6.27
CA THR A 501 9.27 1.82 5.86
C THR A 501 10.41 0.93 5.40
N GLN A 502 10.06 -0.29 5.05
CA GLN A 502 10.91 -1.18 4.29
C GLN A 502 10.18 -1.69 3.06
N TYR A 503 10.82 -1.52 1.92
CA TYR A 503 10.36 -2.14 0.68
C TYR A 503 10.89 -3.56 0.56
N PHE A 504 10.03 -4.41 0.02
CA PHE A 504 10.33 -5.79 -0.28
C PHE A 504 9.93 -6.10 -1.71
N GLN A 505 10.71 -6.98 -2.32
CA GLN A 505 10.35 -7.60 -3.59
C GLN A 505 9.49 -8.83 -3.30
N TYR A 506 8.22 -8.75 -3.69
CA TYR A 506 7.32 -9.89 -3.71
C TYR A 506 7.28 -10.47 -5.11
N GLN A 507 7.15 -11.78 -5.21
CA GLN A 507 6.92 -12.46 -6.47
C GLN A 507 5.63 -13.23 -6.39
N ASN A 508 4.81 -13.11 -7.44
CA ASN A 508 3.61 -13.89 -7.56
C ASN A 508 4.00 -15.35 -7.86
N VAL A 509 3.54 -16.28 -7.03
CA VAL A 509 3.89 -17.71 -7.10
C VAL A 509 3.38 -18.37 -8.39
N HIS A 510 2.41 -17.74 -9.05
CA HIS A 510 1.74 -18.28 -10.22
C HIS A 510 2.27 -17.73 -11.54
N THR A 511 2.72 -16.47 -11.55
CA THR A 511 3.09 -15.74 -12.77
C THR A 511 4.59 -15.50 -12.86
N GLY A 512 5.29 -15.54 -11.72
CA GLY A 512 6.68 -15.12 -11.62
C GLY A 512 6.88 -13.59 -11.65
N GLN A 513 5.82 -12.80 -11.84
CA GLN A 513 5.86 -11.33 -11.80
C GLN A 513 6.31 -10.87 -10.43
N SER A 514 7.18 -9.86 -10.41
CA SER A 514 7.64 -9.23 -9.18
C SER A 514 7.06 -7.84 -9.01
N VAL A 515 6.77 -7.47 -7.76
CA VAL A 515 6.34 -6.12 -7.38
C VAL A 515 7.10 -5.66 -6.14
N LEU A 516 7.26 -4.35 -6.00
CA LEU A 516 7.76 -3.74 -4.78
C LEU A 516 6.58 -3.28 -3.92
N ALA A 517 6.60 -3.68 -2.66
CA ALA A 517 5.60 -3.27 -1.67
C ALA A 517 6.23 -3.27 -0.28
N CYS A 518 5.61 -2.58 0.66
CA CYS A 518 5.96 -2.62 2.08
C CYS A 518 4.85 -3.29 2.90
N ASP A 519 5.14 -3.71 4.14
CA ASP A 519 4.10 -4.20 5.06
C ASP A 519 3.32 -3.06 5.72
N GLN A 520 3.99 -1.94 6.01
CA GLN A 520 3.40 -0.73 6.57
C GLN A 520 4.29 0.46 6.28
N TYR A 521 3.75 1.66 6.28
CA TYR A 521 4.55 2.88 6.18
C TYR A 521 3.96 3.99 7.03
N HIS A 522 4.80 4.99 7.31
CA HIS A 522 4.50 6.09 8.20
C HIS A 522 4.66 7.42 7.48
N VAL A 523 3.89 8.39 7.91
CA VAL A 523 4.01 9.78 7.46
C VAL A 523 3.90 10.70 8.67
N PRO A 524 4.36 11.96 8.58
CA PRO A 524 4.16 12.91 9.66
C PRO A 524 2.67 13.08 10.01
N HIS A 525 2.34 13.29 11.29
CA HIS A 525 0.95 13.56 11.71
C HIS A 525 0.33 14.73 10.95
N SER A 526 1.13 15.75 10.62
CA SER A 526 0.73 16.93 9.85
C SER A 526 0.42 16.64 8.38
N ILE A 527 0.83 15.48 7.85
CA ILE A 527 0.62 15.08 6.45
C ILE A 527 -0.47 14.03 6.32
N GLN A 528 -0.74 13.26 7.37
CA GLN A 528 -1.69 12.15 7.37
C GLN A 528 -3.10 12.56 6.88
N GLU A 529 -3.57 13.76 7.22
CA GLU A 529 -4.88 14.28 6.75
C GLU A 529 -4.87 14.83 5.31
N HIS A 530 -3.68 14.98 4.71
CA HIS A 530 -3.47 15.62 3.41
C HIS A 530 -3.21 14.62 2.28
N ILE A 531 -3.04 13.34 2.58
CA ILE A 531 -2.81 12.29 1.59
C ILE A 531 -3.81 11.14 1.79
N ASP A 532 -4.19 10.48 0.69
CA ASP A 532 -4.98 9.26 0.73
C ASP A 532 -4.07 8.03 0.94
N TYR A 533 -3.08 7.84 0.05
CA TYR A 533 -2.11 6.75 0.12
C TYR A 533 -0.88 7.02 -0.75
N VAL A 534 0.14 6.16 -0.64
CA VAL A 534 1.40 6.24 -1.38
C VAL A 534 1.61 4.99 -2.24
N GLU A 535 2.11 5.18 -3.45
CA GLU A 535 2.57 4.10 -4.33
C GLU A 535 4.09 4.23 -4.58
N PRO A 536 4.87 3.14 -4.56
CA PRO A 536 4.49 1.81 -4.09
C PRO A 536 4.24 1.86 -2.59
N GLY A 537 3.19 1.21 -2.11
CA GLY A 537 2.81 1.20 -0.70
C GLY A 537 2.59 -0.23 -0.22
N ILE A 538 1.49 -0.44 0.50
CA ILE A 538 1.15 -1.76 1.04
C ILE A 538 0.44 -2.70 0.05
N ARG A 539 0.14 -2.23 -1.16
CA ARG A 539 -0.66 -2.96 -2.15
C ARG A 539 0.14 -4.13 -2.74
N LEU A 540 -0.46 -5.32 -2.72
CA LEU A 540 -0.03 -6.48 -3.51
C LEU A 540 -1.12 -6.84 -4.50
N PRO A 541 -0.95 -6.50 -5.79
CA PRO A 541 -2.01 -6.67 -6.77
C PRO A 541 -2.39 -8.15 -6.96
N VAL A 542 -3.68 -8.49 -6.95
CA VAL A 542 -4.13 -9.89 -7.16
C VAL A 542 -4.87 -9.96 -8.50
N PHE A 543 -4.13 -10.07 -9.60
CA PHE A 543 -4.70 -9.96 -10.95
C PHE A 543 -4.97 -11.27 -11.67
N GLN A 544 -4.11 -12.28 -11.52
CA GLN A 544 -4.12 -13.40 -12.46
C GLN A 544 -5.03 -14.57 -12.11
N GLN A 545 -5.70 -14.60 -10.95
CA GLN A 545 -6.64 -15.69 -10.74
C GLN A 545 -7.84 -15.59 -11.71
N GLN A 546 -8.31 -14.39 -12.10
CA GLN A 546 -9.31 -14.27 -13.16
C GLN A 546 -8.82 -14.85 -14.49
N GLN A 547 -7.60 -14.55 -14.97
CA GLN A 547 -7.08 -15.16 -16.20
C GLN A 547 -6.86 -16.69 -16.09
N LYS A 548 -6.38 -17.22 -14.95
CA LYS A 548 -6.25 -18.67 -14.76
C LYS A 548 -7.60 -19.39 -14.65
N PHE A 549 -8.62 -18.74 -14.09
CA PHE A 549 -9.99 -19.27 -14.08
C PHE A 549 -10.68 -19.12 -15.43
N LEU A 550 -10.42 -18.05 -16.18
CA LEU A 550 -10.79 -17.95 -17.60
C LEU A 550 -10.13 -19.09 -18.39
N HIS A 551 -8.85 -19.39 -18.15
CA HIS A 551 -8.16 -20.55 -18.72
C HIS A 551 -8.66 -21.92 -18.18
N LYS A 552 -9.25 -21.95 -16.98
CA LYS A 552 -9.87 -23.15 -16.40
C LYS A 552 -11.27 -23.37 -17.00
N ARG A 553 -12.04 -22.29 -17.21
CA ARG A 553 -13.28 -22.25 -17.99
C ARG A 553 -13.02 -22.62 -19.46
N ASP A 554 -11.93 -22.15 -20.05
CA ASP A 554 -11.48 -22.50 -21.41
C ASP A 554 -11.35 -24.03 -21.61
N LYS A 555 -10.99 -24.75 -20.53
CA LYS A 555 -10.86 -26.22 -20.55
C LYS A 555 -12.17 -26.96 -20.32
N ILE A 556 -13.23 -26.30 -19.85
CA ILE A 556 -14.45 -26.94 -19.33
C ILE A 556 -15.62 -26.93 -20.35
N LEU A 557 -15.59 -26.14 -21.42
CA LEU A 557 -16.85 -25.72 -22.08
C LEU A 557 -17.11 -26.23 -23.51
N ILE A 558 -16.60 -27.40 -23.89
CA ILE A 558 -17.06 -28.06 -25.13
C ILE A 558 -17.86 -29.31 -24.76
N HIS A 559 -19.12 -29.12 -24.36
CA HIS A 559 -20.14 -30.17 -24.47
C HIS A 559 -20.93 -29.88 -25.73
N GLY A 560 -20.73 -30.70 -26.77
CA GLY A 560 -21.31 -30.49 -28.09
C GLY A 560 -22.84 -30.47 -28.04
N ALA A 561 -23.44 -29.32 -28.27
CA ALA A 561 -24.86 -29.18 -28.56
C ALA A 561 -25.00 -28.73 -30.02
N SER A 562 -25.60 -29.58 -30.86
CA SER A 562 -25.97 -29.24 -32.23
C SER A 562 -27.43 -28.79 -32.26
N GLY A 563 -27.71 -27.56 -32.69
CA GLY A 563 -29.08 -27.15 -32.99
C GLY A 563 -29.21 -25.65 -33.29
N GLN A 564 -29.55 -25.32 -34.54
CA GLN A 564 -30.18 -24.04 -34.89
C GLN A 564 -31.69 -24.16 -34.59
N MET A 565 -32.27 -23.16 -33.94
CA MET A 565 -33.73 -23.02 -33.81
C MET A 565 -34.14 -21.59 -34.14
N HIS A 566 -35.18 -21.46 -34.97
CA HIS A 566 -35.84 -20.20 -35.35
C HIS A 566 -37.29 -20.22 -34.84
N LEU A 567 -37.79 -19.04 -34.50
CA LEU A 567 -39.08 -18.81 -33.85
C LEU A 567 -40.29 -18.73 -34.80
N PRO A 568 -41.47 -19.21 -34.34
CA PRO A 568 -42.78 -18.71 -34.72
C PRO A 568 -43.41 -17.78 -33.64
N ASP A 569 -44.35 -16.91 -34.05
CA ASP A 569 -45.08 -15.95 -33.21
C ASP A 569 -46.22 -16.61 -32.38
N SER A 570 -46.08 -16.79 -31.05
CA SER A 570 -47.20 -16.88 -30.08
C SER A 570 -46.76 -17.10 -28.60
N ASP A 571 -47.39 -16.38 -27.66
CA ASP A 571 -47.49 -16.50 -26.17
C ASP A 571 -46.22 -16.81 -25.30
N ASP A 572 -45.90 -15.91 -24.36
CA ASP A 572 -44.56 -15.70 -23.76
C ASP A 572 -43.87 -16.92 -23.09
N ARG A 573 -44.60 -17.89 -22.51
CA ARG A 573 -43.98 -19.09 -21.91
C ARG A 573 -43.76 -20.21 -22.92
N ASP A 574 -44.71 -20.38 -23.83
CA ASP A 574 -44.60 -21.34 -24.92
C ASP A 574 -43.43 -20.94 -25.83
N VAL A 575 -43.14 -19.64 -25.98
CA VAL A 575 -41.95 -19.12 -26.68
C VAL A 575 -40.65 -19.62 -26.04
N LEU A 576 -40.44 -19.42 -24.74
CA LEU A 576 -39.17 -19.80 -24.06
C LEU A 576 -38.91 -21.31 -24.11
N THR A 577 -39.95 -22.12 -23.90
CA THR A 577 -39.90 -23.57 -24.09
C THR A 577 -39.60 -23.91 -25.54
N SER A 578 -40.32 -23.28 -26.49
CA SER A 578 -40.16 -23.55 -27.92
C SER A 578 -38.79 -23.13 -28.44
N LEU A 579 -38.06 -22.28 -27.72
CA LEU A 579 -36.68 -21.90 -27.96
C LEU A 579 -35.65 -22.81 -27.26
N GLY A 580 -36.08 -23.60 -26.27
CA GLY A 580 -35.19 -24.40 -25.44
C GLY A 580 -34.31 -23.57 -24.51
N CYS A 581 -34.80 -22.41 -24.04
CA CYS A 581 -34.02 -21.49 -23.19
C CYS A 581 -33.66 -22.08 -21.81
N ASP A 582 -34.33 -23.14 -21.37
CA ASP A 582 -33.97 -23.91 -20.18
C ASP A 582 -32.67 -24.73 -20.35
N LYS A 583 -32.24 -24.95 -21.60
CA LYS A 583 -31.06 -25.77 -21.95
C LYS A 583 -29.92 -24.94 -22.50
N LEU A 584 -30.24 -23.95 -23.33
CA LEU A 584 -29.26 -23.12 -24.02
C LEU A 584 -29.84 -21.73 -24.25
N ILE A 585 -29.17 -20.72 -23.73
CA ILE A 585 -29.55 -19.31 -23.88
C ILE A 585 -28.91 -18.76 -25.15
N THR A 586 -29.73 -18.56 -26.18
CA THR A 586 -29.36 -17.88 -27.43
C THR A 586 -29.74 -16.40 -27.39
N PRO A 587 -29.34 -15.59 -28.40
CA PRO A 587 -29.82 -14.21 -28.51
C PRO A 587 -31.35 -14.08 -28.51
N ASP A 588 -32.06 -15.03 -29.14
CA ASP A 588 -33.52 -15.04 -29.14
C ASP A 588 -34.10 -15.32 -27.75
N CYS A 589 -33.44 -16.15 -26.94
CA CYS A 589 -33.81 -16.33 -25.54
C CYS A 589 -33.69 -15.04 -24.73
N VAL A 590 -32.56 -14.32 -24.85
CA VAL A 590 -32.36 -13.05 -24.14
C VAL A 590 -33.40 -12.01 -24.56
N ARG A 591 -33.69 -11.93 -25.87
CA ARG A 591 -34.74 -11.05 -26.40
C ARG A 591 -36.12 -11.40 -25.87
N ALA A 592 -36.48 -12.68 -25.83
CA ALA A 592 -37.76 -13.15 -25.33
C ALA A 592 -37.90 -12.92 -23.81
N LEU A 593 -36.87 -13.27 -23.03
CA LEU A 593 -36.87 -13.09 -21.56
C LEU A 593 -37.10 -11.64 -21.16
N TYR A 594 -36.44 -10.69 -21.85
CA TYR A 594 -36.42 -9.28 -21.46
C TYR A 594 -37.22 -8.37 -22.39
N LYS A 595 -38.04 -8.97 -23.28
CA LYS A 595 -38.91 -8.27 -24.25
C LYS A 595 -38.17 -7.23 -25.09
N ILE A 596 -36.97 -7.58 -25.54
CA ILE A 596 -36.08 -6.66 -26.26
C ILE A 596 -36.48 -6.64 -27.74
N PRO A 597 -36.94 -5.50 -28.28
CA PRO A 597 -37.23 -5.38 -29.70
C PRO A 597 -35.93 -5.44 -30.53
N LEU A 598 -36.04 -5.74 -31.84
CA LEU A 598 -34.88 -5.60 -32.73
C LEU A 598 -34.47 -4.13 -32.80
N ALA A 599 -33.18 -3.88 -32.59
CA ALA A 599 -32.58 -2.58 -32.78
C ALA A 599 -32.57 -2.21 -34.27
N THR A 600 -33.06 -1.00 -34.59
CA THR A 600 -33.20 -0.52 -35.99
C THR A 600 -32.43 0.76 -36.26
N LYS A 601 -31.90 1.41 -35.22
CA LYS A 601 -31.25 2.72 -35.28
C LYS A 601 -30.03 2.74 -34.36
N SER A 602 -29.08 3.60 -34.71
CA SER A 602 -27.93 3.96 -33.88
C SER A 602 -27.82 5.48 -33.80
N HIS A 603 -27.56 6.02 -32.60
CA HIS A 603 -27.27 7.45 -32.43
C HIS A 603 -25.74 7.69 -32.41
N PRO A 604 -25.20 8.65 -33.18
CA PRO A 604 -23.74 8.84 -33.29
C PRO A 604 -23.06 9.32 -32.00
N GLN A 605 -23.83 9.81 -31.03
CA GLN A 605 -23.33 10.24 -29.71
C GLN A 605 -23.43 9.15 -28.64
N ASN A 606 -23.77 7.92 -29.02
CA ASN A 606 -23.95 6.81 -28.09
C ASN A 606 -23.17 5.59 -28.55
N SER A 607 -22.52 4.95 -27.57
CA SER A 607 -21.81 3.69 -27.77
C SER A 607 -21.78 2.94 -26.44
N LEU A 608 -21.76 1.61 -26.53
CA LEU A 608 -21.48 0.74 -25.39
C LEU A 608 -19.97 0.56 -25.28
N GLY A 609 -19.41 0.89 -24.11
CA GLY A 609 -18.05 0.55 -23.72
C GLY A 609 -17.99 -0.83 -23.07
N ILE A 610 -17.03 -1.66 -23.47
CA ILE A 610 -16.71 -2.93 -22.82
C ILE A 610 -15.23 -2.91 -22.42
N PHE A 611 -14.93 -3.16 -21.16
CA PHE A 611 -13.57 -3.25 -20.64
C PHE A 611 -13.00 -4.67 -20.79
N GLN A 612 -11.72 -4.80 -21.17
CA GLN A 612 -11.01 -6.07 -21.30
C GLN A 612 -9.54 -5.94 -20.85
N GLU A 613 -9.05 -6.92 -20.08
CA GLU A 613 -7.68 -6.95 -19.53
C GLU A 613 -6.83 -8.08 -20.15
N ASP A 614 -5.97 -7.73 -21.11
CA ASP A 614 -5.13 -8.64 -21.93
C ASP A 614 -5.90 -9.88 -22.46
N ASN A 615 -7.20 -9.72 -22.72
CA ASN A 615 -8.12 -10.73 -23.22
C ASN A 615 -8.77 -10.23 -24.52
N TYR A 616 -8.41 -10.82 -25.66
CA TYR A 616 -8.80 -10.32 -26.98
C TYR A 616 -9.91 -11.17 -27.59
N PHE A 617 -10.76 -10.56 -28.41
CA PHE A 617 -11.73 -11.30 -29.19
C PHE A 617 -11.08 -11.90 -30.44
N HIS A 618 -11.69 -12.96 -30.97
CA HIS A 618 -11.30 -13.56 -32.24
C HIS A 618 -12.32 -13.19 -33.32
N ALA A 619 -11.86 -12.60 -34.42
CA ALA A 619 -12.72 -12.12 -35.50
C ALA A 619 -13.58 -13.25 -36.12
N GLU A 620 -13.01 -14.45 -36.28
CA GLU A 620 -13.72 -15.61 -36.81
C GLU A 620 -14.83 -16.08 -35.85
N ASP A 621 -14.63 -16.01 -34.54
CA ASP A 621 -15.64 -16.43 -33.56
C ASP A 621 -16.87 -15.52 -33.63
N LEU A 622 -16.67 -14.21 -33.82
CA LEU A 622 -17.77 -13.26 -34.05
C LEU A 622 -18.52 -13.56 -35.34
N ASP A 623 -17.80 -13.82 -36.44
CA ASP A 623 -18.45 -14.15 -37.72
C ASP A 623 -19.25 -15.45 -37.63
N LEU A 624 -18.68 -16.50 -37.04
CA LEU A 624 -19.37 -17.77 -36.81
C LEU A 624 -20.58 -17.59 -35.91
N PHE A 625 -20.48 -16.75 -34.87
CA PHE A 625 -21.63 -16.42 -34.04
C PHE A 625 -22.71 -15.67 -34.82
N PHE A 626 -22.36 -14.62 -35.57
CA PHE A 626 -23.35 -13.86 -36.34
C PHE A 626 -24.01 -14.70 -37.43
N GLU A 627 -23.26 -15.55 -38.13
CA GLU A 627 -23.77 -16.47 -39.15
C GLU A 627 -24.78 -17.46 -38.56
N ASN A 628 -24.54 -17.95 -37.34
CA ASN A 628 -25.31 -19.07 -36.78
C ASN A 628 -26.38 -18.67 -35.75
N GLN A 629 -26.22 -17.51 -35.08
CA GLN A 629 -27.04 -17.11 -33.93
C GLN A 629 -27.79 -15.79 -34.17
N THR A 630 -27.57 -15.11 -35.30
CA THR A 630 -28.25 -13.84 -35.62
C THR A 630 -28.76 -13.85 -37.06
N THR A 631 -29.72 -12.97 -37.37
CA THR A 631 -30.28 -12.85 -38.73
C THR A 631 -30.03 -11.47 -39.37
N ASN A 632 -29.64 -10.48 -38.57
CA ASN A 632 -29.58 -9.07 -38.98
C ASN A 632 -28.18 -8.44 -38.86
N ILE A 633 -27.19 -9.14 -38.30
CA ILE A 633 -25.82 -8.64 -38.14
C ILE A 633 -24.96 -9.13 -39.31
N PRO A 634 -24.41 -8.24 -40.14
CA PRO A 634 -23.53 -8.62 -41.24
C PRO A 634 -22.22 -9.25 -40.75
N LEU A 635 -21.74 -10.24 -41.48
CA LEU A 635 -20.38 -10.78 -41.31
C LEU A 635 -19.36 -9.65 -41.52
N GLY A 636 -18.27 -9.69 -40.75
CA GLY A 636 -17.28 -8.61 -40.70
C GLY A 636 -17.64 -7.45 -39.78
N THR A 637 -18.78 -7.49 -39.06
CA THR A 637 -19.08 -6.52 -37.99
C THR A 637 -18.07 -6.67 -36.85
N ARG A 638 -17.45 -5.57 -36.41
CA ARG A 638 -16.38 -5.57 -35.40
C ARG A 638 -16.49 -4.39 -34.43
N PRO A 639 -15.95 -4.52 -33.20
CA PRO A 639 -15.91 -3.41 -32.28
C PRO A 639 -14.85 -2.39 -32.72
N LEU A 640 -14.97 -1.17 -32.23
CA LEU A 640 -13.86 -0.22 -32.20
C LEU A 640 -12.94 -0.60 -31.04
N GLU A 641 -11.69 -0.95 -31.34
CA GLU A 641 -10.69 -1.26 -30.32
C GLU A 641 -9.93 -0.01 -29.88
N VAL A 642 -9.93 0.22 -28.57
CA VAL A 642 -9.17 1.27 -27.89
C VAL A 642 -8.06 0.60 -27.08
N MET A 643 -6.82 0.80 -27.52
CA MET A 643 -5.64 0.18 -26.92
C MET A 643 -5.06 1.09 -25.83
N ILE A 644 -5.00 0.59 -24.60
CA ILE A 644 -4.49 1.29 -23.42
C ILE A 644 -3.28 0.53 -22.87
N ALA A 645 -2.26 1.28 -22.41
CA ALA A 645 -1.10 0.76 -21.67
C ALA A 645 -0.28 -0.35 -22.39
N ASN A 646 0.28 -0.04 -23.57
CA ASN A 646 1.24 -0.90 -24.29
C ASN A 646 0.72 -2.30 -24.66
N THR A 647 -0.57 -2.41 -24.95
CA THR A 647 -1.19 -3.63 -25.46
C THR A 647 -0.70 -3.91 -26.89
N ASP A 648 -0.29 -5.15 -27.17
CA ASP A 648 0.38 -5.57 -28.41
C ASP A 648 -0.59 -5.89 -29.58
N GLY A 649 -1.85 -5.48 -29.48
CA GLY A 649 -2.83 -5.70 -30.55
C GLY A 649 -3.32 -7.15 -30.69
N GLY A 650 -3.07 -8.02 -29.69
CA GLY A 650 -3.66 -9.37 -29.67
C GLY A 650 -3.18 -10.32 -30.77
N GLY A 651 -2.05 -10.04 -31.43
CA GLY A 651 -1.58 -10.78 -32.63
C GLY A 651 -1.22 -12.26 -32.45
N SER A 652 -1.37 -12.84 -31.26
CA SER A 652 -1.12 -14.26 -30.97
C SER A 652 -2.39 -14.95 -30.49
N SER A 653 -2.69 -16.12 -31.07
CA SER A 653 -3.90 -16.91 -30.75
C SER A 653 -4.00 -17.37 -29.29
N SER A 654 -2.91 -17.29 -28.53
CA SER A 654 -2.90 -17.57 -27.09
C SER A 654 -3.59 -16.48 -26.26
N LYS A 655 -3.74 -15.26 -26.80
CA LYS A 655 -4.36 -14.11 -26.13
C LYS A 655 -5.86 -13.99 -26.39
N PHE A 656 -6.41 -14.79 -27.31
CA PHE A 656 -7.85 -14.89 -27.47
C PHE A 656 -8.45 -15.58 -26.25
N GLY A 657 -9.32 -14.86 -25.54
CA GLY A 657 -9.90 -15.33 -24.28
C GLY A 657 -11.42 -15.38 -24.32
N LEU A 658 -11.95 -16.25 -23.45
CA LEU A 658 -13.38 -16.53 -23.35
C LEU A 658 -14.21 -15.30 -22.97
N GLU A 659 -13.69 -14.46 -22.08
CA GLU A 659 -14.38 -13.26 -21.58
C GLU A 659 -14.72 -12.28 -22.71
N SER A 660 -13.73 -11.91 -23.51
CA SER A 660 -13.92 -10.96 -24.62
C SER A 660 -14.88 -11.53 -25.67
N ALA A 661 -14.82 -12.84 -25.93
CA ALA A 661 -15.76 -13.53 -26.80
C ALA A 661 -17.20 -13.48 -26.24
N LEU A 662 -17.37 -13.81 -24.96
CA LEU A 662 -18.66 -13.82 -24.27
C LEU A 662 -19.30 -12.42 -24.26
N ASP A 663 -18.58 -11.43 -23.75
CA ASP A 663 -19.09 -10.06 -23.55
C ASP A 663 -19.59 -9.45 -24.87
N LEU A 664 -18.85 -9.65 -25.96
CA LEU A 664 -19.23 -9.16 -27.28
C LEU A 664 -20.40 -9.93 -27.87
N GLN A 665 -20.40 -11.26 -27.79
CA GLN A 665 -21.43 -12.10 -28.40
C GLN A 665 -22.80 -11.95 -27.73
N VAL A 666 -22.85 -11.61 -26.43
CA VAL A 666 -24.12 -11.29 -25.77
C VAL A 666 -24.57 -9.84 -25.99
N ALA A 667 -23.64 -8.89 -26.13
CA ALA A 667 -23.98 -7.48 -26.31
C ALA A 667 -24.42 -7.14 -27.74
N TYR A 668 -23.75 -7.67 -28.77
CA TYR A 668 -24.01 -7.32 -30.17
C TYR A 668 -25.46 -7.51 -30.62
N PRO A 669 -26.10 -8.67 -30.35
CA PRO A 669 -27.50 -8.89 -30.73
C PRO A 669 -28.49 -7.89 -30.13
N ILE A 670 -28.12 -7.22 -29.04
CA ILE A 670 -28.94 -6.22 -28.37
C ILE A 670 -28.69 -4.83 -28.98
N VAL A 671 -27.43 -4.45 -29.23
CA VAL A 671 -27.07 -3.06 -29.62
C VAL A 671 -26.99 -2.77 -31.11
N TYR A 672 -26.76 -3.78 -31.97
CA TYR A 672 -26.56 -3.58 -33.41
C TYR A 672 -27.79 -2.89 -34.06
N PRO A 673 -27.65 -1.81 -34.85
CA PRO A 673 -26.48 -1.41 -35.63
C PRO A 673 -25.52 -0.43 -34.95
N GLN A 674 -25.57 -0.26 -33.63
CA GLN A 674 -24.56 0.52 -32.92
C GLN A 674 -23.21 -0.20 -32.89
N THR A 675 -22.13 0.59 -32.89
CA THR A 675 -20.76 0.08 -32.72
C THR A 675 -20.40 0.00 -31.24
N ILE A 676 -19.91 -1.16 -30.80
CA ILE A 676 -19.34 -1.36 -29.47
C ILE A 676 -17.90 -0.82 -29.46
N THR A 677 -17.50 -0.14 -28.39
CA THR A 677 -16.10 0.24 -28.14
C THR A 677 -15.50 -0.69 -27.09
N VAL A 678 -14.42 -1.38 -27.43
CA VAL A 678 -13.68 -2.25 -26.51
C VAL A 678 -12.44 -1.52 -26.01
N TYR A 679 -12.31 -1.37 -24.71
CA TYR A 679 -11.14 -0.80 -24.04
C TYR A 679 -10.23 -1.93 -23.60
N GLN A 680 -9.15 -2.14 -24.34
CA GLN A 680 -8.16 -3.15 -24.06
C GLN A 680 -7.04 -2.57 -23.20
N THR A 681 -6.89 -3.07 -21.98
CA THR A 681 -5.79 -2.71 -21.07
C THR A 681 -4.78 -3.83 -20.94
N ASN A 682 -3.59 -3.44 -20.48
CA ASN A 682 -2.60 -4.35 -19.96
C ASN A 682 -1.93 -3.71 -18.75
N ASP A 683 -2.69 -3.68 -17.66
CA ASP A 683 -2.24 -3.22 -16.34
C ASP A 683 -1.17 -4.19 -15.76
N HIS A 684 -0.80 -5.27 -16.48
CA HIS A 684 0.21 -6.26 -16.08
C HIS A 684 1.66 -5.92 -16.48
N LEU A 685 1.88 -5.08 -17.50
CA LEU A 685 3.20 -5.02 -18.16
C LEU A 685 4.24 -4.09 -17.52
N ASP A 686 3.88 -3.11 -16.67
CA ASP A 686 4.89 -2.20 -16.09
C ASP A 686 5.39 -2.63 -14.69
N ALA A 687 5.64 -3.94 -14.55
CA ALA A 687 6.14 -4.56 -13.32
C ALA A 687 7.61 -4.19 -13.00
N GLN A 688 8.37 -3.64 -13.96
CA GLN A 688 9.76 -3.25 -13.72
C GLN A 688 9.89 -1.93 -12.93
N TYR A 689 8.85 -1.09 -12.88
CA TYR A 689 8.89 0.22 -12.20
C TYR A 689 7.68 0.54 -11.31
N SER A 690 6.74 -0.41 -11.14
CA SER A 690 5.62 -0.44 -10.17
C SER A 690 4.76 0.83 -10.06
N SER A 691 3.55 0.81 -10.62
CA SER A 691 2.40 1.59 -10.07
C SER A 691 1.01 1.16 -10.57
N GLN A 692 0.86 0.28 -11.56
CA GLN A 692 -0.48 -0.03 -12.09
C GLN A 692 -1.26 -1.00 -11.17
N GLY A 693 -2.38 -0.51 -10.65
CA GLY A 693 -3.41 -1.25 -9.94
C GLY A 693 -4.56 -1.65 -10.86
N PHE A 694 -5.60 -2.24 -10.26
CA PHE A 694 -6.76 -2.75 -10.99
C PHE A 694 -7.52 -1.60 -11.65
N LEU A 695 -7.68 -1.59 -12.98
CA LEU A 695 -8.38 -0.52 -13.71
C LEU A 695 -7.67 0.84 -13.65
N ASP A 696 -6.45 0.92 -13.10
CA ASP A 696 -5.73 2.19 -13.01
C ASP A 696 -5.38 2.69 -14.42
N GLY A 697 -4.99 1.81 -15.35
CA GLY A 697 -4.75 2.17 -16.74
C GLY A 697 -6.01 2.62 -17.47
N PHE A 698 -7.14 1.94 -17.21
CA PHE A 698 -8.44 2.32 -17.75
C PHE A 698 -8.90 3.69 -17.27
N LEU A 699 -8.92 3.91 -15.95
CA LEU A 699 -9.30 5.20 -15.36
C LEU A 699 -8.35 6.31 -15.82
N ASN A 700 -7.03 6.04 -15.89
CA ASN A 700 -6.07 6.96 -16.50
C ASN A 700 -6.49 7.37 -17.93
N ALA A 701 -6.86 6.43 -18.79
CA ALA A 701 -7.24 6.73 -20.17
C ALA A 701 -8.55 7.53 -20.27
N ILE A 702 -9.51 7.28 -19.39
CA ILE A 702 -10.88 7.79 -19.47
C ILE A 702 -11.07 9.13 -18.74
N ASP A 703 -10.60 9.25 -17.49
CA ASP A 703 -10.80 10.45 -16.66
C ASP A 703 -9.48 11.12 -16.23
N GLY A 704 -8.34 10.48 -16.49
CA GLY A 704 -7.02 10.99 -16.12
C GLY A 704 -6.71 10.95 -14.62
N SER A 705 -7.59 10.37 -13.78
CA SER A 705 -7.44 10.25 -12.33
C SER A 705 -6.16 9.53 -11.92
N TYR A 706 -5.72 8.57 -12.74
CA TYR A 706 -4.48 7.80 -12.58
C TYR A 706 -3.41 8.13 -13.64
N CYS A 707 -3.49 9.30 -14.27
CA CYS A 707 -2.47 9.79 -15.21
C CYS A 707 -1.07 9.83 -14.59
N THR A 708 -0.16 9.00 -15.13
CA THR A 708 1.25 8.85 -14.73
C THR A 708 2.22 9.48 -15.74
N ASP A 709 3.48 9.67 -15.34
CA ASP A 709 4.66 10.05 -16.15
C ASP A 709 4.62 11.38 -16.92
N CYS A 710 3.68 12.27 -16.61
CA CYS A 710 3.79 13.66 -17.07
C CYS A 710 5.06 14.33 -16.53
N ALA A 711 5.47 13.91 -15.34
CA ALA A 711 6.75 14.20 -14.71
C ALA A 711 7.97 13.93 -15.61
N LEU A 712 7.87 12.91 -16.46
CA LEU A 712 8.95 12.46 -17.35
C LEU A 712 8.78 12.97 -18.79
N GLY A 713 7.85 13.90 -19.02
CA GLY A 713 7.55 14.44 -20.35
C GLY A 713 6.87 13.44 -21.30
N LYS A 714 6.23 12.40 -20.76
CA LYS A 714 5.59 11.30 -21.54
C LYS A 714 4.09 11.44 -21.72
N CYS A 715 3.48 12.50 -21.20
CA CYS A 715 2.08 12.81 -21.42
C CYS A 715 1.92 13.67 -22.67
N ASP A 716 1.06 13.25 -23.60
CA ASP A 716 0.57 14.14 -24.64
C ASP A 716 -0.57 14.98 -24.06
N GLY A 717 -0.36 16.28 -23.89
CA GLY A 717 -1.46 17.23 -23.70
C GLY A 717 -2.14 17.51 -25.04
N GLU A 718 -3.48 17.46 -25.11
CA GLU A 718 -4.43 17.96 -26.16
C GLU A 718 -4.11 17.73 -27.67
N ARG A 719 -2.96 17.18 -28.02
CA ARG A 719 -2.45 16.96 -29.39
C ARG A 719 -2.23 15.47 -29.70
N ALA A 720 -2.60 14.57 -28.80
CA ALA A 720 -2.47 13.13 -29.02
C ALA A 720 -3.47 12.65 -30.07
N ASN A 721 -3.03 11.74 -30.94
CA ASN A 721 -3.96 10.92 -31.73
C ASN A 721 -4.82 10.11 -30.72
N PRO A 722 -6.15 10.22 -30.73
CA PRO A 722 -7.01 9.46 -29.82
C PRO A 722 -6.92 7.95 -30.04
N ASN A 723 -6.36 7.45 -31.15
CA ASN A 723 -6.07 6.03 -31.35
C ASN A 723 -4.57 5.85 -31.68
N PRO A 724 -3.67 5.95 -30.68
CA PRO A 724 -2.26 5.75 -30.92
C PRO A 724 -2.00 4.27 -31.31
N PRO A 725 -1.04 3.99 -32.21
CA PRO A 725 -0.67 2.61 -32.54
C PRO A 725 -0.26 1.83 -31.27
N ALA A 726 -0.50 0.52 -31.23
CA ALA A 726 -0.06 -0.37 -30.15
C ALA A 726 1.44 -0.25 -29.78
N SER A 727 2.28 0.20 -30.72
CA SER A 727 3.71 0.47 -30.52
C SER A 727 4.03 1.79 -29.81
N ASP A 728 3.04 2.64 -29.58
CA ASP A 728 3.21 3.98 -29.02
C ASP A 728 2.99 3.92 -27.50
N ASN A 729 4.10 3.88 -26.76
CA ASN A 729 4.09 3.72 -25.30
C ASN A 729 3.72 5.00 -24.53
N ARG A 730 2.79 5.81 -25.07
CA ARG A 730 2.37 7.10 -24.51
C ARG A 730 1.20 6.95 -23.56
N ILE A 731 1.08 7.90 -22.64
CA ILE A 731 0.09 7.86 -21.57
C ILE A 731 -1.09 8.76 -21.93
N LEU A 732 -2.29 8.20 -21.77
CA LEU A 732 -3.51 8.67 -22.43
C LEU A 732 -4.31 9.67 -21.57
N CYS A 733 -4.10 9.76 -20.25
CA CYS A 733 -4.45 10.91 -19.40
C CYS A 733 -5.79 11.64 -19.69
N GLY A 734 -6.88 10.89 -19.83
CA GLY A 734 -8.22 11.42 -20.09
C GLY A 734 -8.46 11.88 -21.53
N ILE A 735 -7.70 11.38 -22.52
CA ILE A 735 -7.93 11.72 -23.94
C ILE A 735 -9.22 11.12 -24.50
N TYR A 736 -9.71 10.03 -23.92
CA TYR A 736 -10.92 9.37 -24.41
C TYR A 736 -12.13 9.97 -23.74
N LYS A 737 -13.09 10.41 -24.56
CA LYS A 737 -14.43 10.68 -24.07
C LYS A 737 -15.04 9.35 -23.59
N PRO A 738 -15.48 9.24 -22.33
CA PRO A 738 -16.18 8.05 -21.86
C PRO A 738 -17.43 7.79 -22.72
N PRO A 739 -17.78 6.51 -22.99
CA PRO A 739 -19.07 6.17 -23.56
C PRO A 739 -20.18 6.42 -22.53
N ASN A 740 -21.43 6.46 -22.96
CA ASN A 740 -22.53 6.70 -22.02
C ASN A 740 -22.76 5.51 -21.06
N VAL A 741 -22.33 4.30 -21.48
CA VAL A 741 -22.44 3.07 -20.68
C VAL A 741 -21.14 2.29 -20.78
N ILE A 742 -20.62 1.81 -19.65
CA ILE A 742 -19.43 0.96 -19.56
C ILE A 742 -19.82 -0.34 -18.83
N SER A 743 -19.52 -1.48 -19.45
CA SER A 743 -19.65 -2.81 -18.84
C SER A 743 -18.27 -3.37 -18.48
N ILE A 744 -18.14 -3.89 -17.25
CA ILE A 744 -16.90 -4.44 -16.71
C ILE A 744 -17.19 -5.80 -16.04
N SER A 745 -16.65 -6.86 -16.62
CA SER A 745 -16.82 -8.24 -16.13
C SER A 745 -15.62 -8.73 -15.29
N TYR A 746 -14.90 -7.80 -14.66
CA TYR A 746 -13.69 -8.05 -13.88
C TYR A 746 -13.83 -7.59 -12.43
N GLY A 747 -13.22 -8.32 -11.50
CA GLY A 747 -13.27 -8.03 -10.07
C GLY A 747 -12.53 -9.06 -9.22
N GLY A 748 -12.45 -8.80 -7.91
CA GLY A 748 -11.81 -9.69 -6.95
C GLY A 748 -12.28 -9.48 -5.51
N PRO A 749 -11.85 -10.34 -4.57
CA PRO A 749 -12.26 -10.21 -3.18
C PRO A 749 -11.88 -8.84 -2.59
N GLU A 750 -12.83 -8.18 -1.94
CA GLU A 750 -12.68 -6.84 -1.36
C GLU A 750 -11.45 -6.74 -0.44
N GLN A 751 -11.21 -7.78 0.37
CA GLN A 751 -10.08 -7.88 1.30
C GLN A 751 -8.68 -7.88 0.64
N ASN A 752 -8.59 -8.09 -0.67
CA ASN A 752 -7.30 -8.12 -1.38
C ASN A 752 -6.79 -6.72 -1.72
N PHE A 753 -7.63 -5.70 -1.56
CA PHE A 753 -7.31 -4.32 -1.89
C PHE A 753 -7.19 -3.48 -0.60
N PRO A 754 -6.19 -2.60 -0.47
CA PRO A 754 -6.17 -1.63 0.63
C PRO A 754 -7.43 -0.75 0.65
N ILE A 755 -7.94 -0.45 1.85
CA ILE A 755 -9.19 0.32 2.02
C ILE A 755 -9.08 1.71 1.37
N ALA A 756 -7.95 2.40 1.55
CA ALA A 756 -7.75 3.74 0.96
C ALA A 756 -7.80 3.69 -0.57
N TYR A 757 -7.19 2.66 -1.16
CA TYR A 757 -7.21 2.43 -2.60
C TYR A 757 -8.63 2.15 -3.13
N GLN A 758 -9.39 1.27 -2.47
CA GLN A 758 -10.77 0.98 -2.85
C GLN A 758 -11.66 2.22 -2.81
N ARG A 759 -11.54 3.03 -1.74
CA ARG A 759 -12.27 4.29 -1.60
C ARG A 759 -11.89 5.28 -2.69
N ARG A 760 -10.60 5.42 -3.00
CA ARG A 760 -10.14 6.32 -4.07
C ARG A 760 -10.72 5.91 -5.42
N GLN A 761 -10.59 4.63 -5.81
CA GLN A 761 -11.18 4.13 -7.06
C GLN A 761 -12.70 4.33 -7.11
N CYS A 762 -13.40 4.01 -6.01
CA CYS A 762 -14.84 4.16 -5.97
C CYS A 762 -15.28 5.64 -6.15
N ASN A 763 -14.48 6.60 -5.63
CA ASN A 763 -14.70 8.02 -5.90
C ASN A 763 -14.49 8.40 -7.38
N GLU A 764 -13.66 7.69 -8.13
CA GLU A 764 -13.53 7.91 -9.58
C GLU A 764 -14.79 7.45 -10.33
N TYR A 765 -15.40 6.32 -9.94
CA TYR A 765 -16.72 5.92 -10.49
C TYR A 765 -17.83 6.92 -10.15
N MET A 766 -17.80 7.52 -8.96
CA MET A 766 -18.72 8.61 -8.61
C MET A 766 -18.60 9.81 -9.57
N LYS A 767 -17.36 10.19 -9.92
CA LYS A 767 -17.11 11.28 -10.86
C LYS A 767 -17.57 10.94 -12.27
N LEU A 768 -17.39 9.70 -12.73
CA LEU A 768 -17.97 9.23 -13.99
C LEU A 768 -19.50 9.32 -13.97
N GLY A 769 -20.14 8.95 -12.85
CA GLY A 769 -21.58 9.12 -12.64
C GLY A 769 -22.03 10.59 -12.73
N LEU A 770 -21.24 11.52 -12.17
CA LEU A 770 -21.48 12.97 -12.30
C LEU A 770 -21.36 13.46 -13.74
N GLN A 771 -20.57 12.79 -14.59
CA GLN A 771 -20.46 13.08 -16.04
C GLN A 771 -21.55 12.42 -16.88
N GLY A 772 -22.49 11.70 -16.27
CA GLY A 772 -23.58 11.05 -17.00
C GLY A 772 -23.22 9.69 -17.59
N VAL A 773 -22.18 9.04 -17.06
CA VAL A 773 -21.77 7.68 -17.45
C VAL A 773 -22.41 6.64 -16.53
N SER A 774 -23.01 5.61 -17.10
CA SER A 774 -23.46 4.42 -16.38
C SER A 774 -22.33 3.39 -16.33
N VAL A 775 -21.84 3.03 -15.14
CA VAL A 775 -20.78 2.01 -14.97
C VAL A 775 -21.37 0.76 -14.32
N LEU A 776 -21.30 -0.36 -15.03
CA LEU A 776 -21.88 -1.64 -14.61
C LEU A 776 -20.80 -2.68 -14.37
N PHE A 777 -20.89 -3.39 -13.24
CA PHE A 777 -19.96 -4.45 -12.87
C PHE A 777 -20.66 -5.79 -12.67
N ALA A 778 -20.07 -6.87 -13.17
CA ALA A 778 -20.47 -8.23 -12.81
C ALA A 778 -20.28 -8.48 -11.30
N SER A 779 -21.26 -9.09 -10.63
CA SER A 779 -21.24 -9.23 -9.16
C SER A 779 -20.35 -10.36 -8.64
N GLY A 780 -19.97 -11.31 -9.50
CA GLY A 780 -19.15 -12.48 -9.18
C GLY A 780 -19.90 -13.81 -9.36
N ASP A 781 -19.15 -14.91 -9.36
CA ASP A 781 -19.64 -16.23 -9.79
C ASP A 781 -19.56 -17.32 -8.70
N ASN A 782 -19.24 -16.93 -7.46
CA ASN A 782 -18.94 -17.85 -6.37
C ASN A 782 -19.90 -17.73 -5.17
N GLY A 783 -21.05 -17.06 -5.37
CA GLY A 783 -22.05 -16.89 -4.31
C GLY A 783 -21.58 -15.94 -3.21
N VAL A 784 -21.86 -16.29 -1.94
CA VAL A 784 -21.29 -15.57 -0.78
C VAL A 784 -19.80 -15.85 -0.54
N ALA A 785 -19.27 -16.88 -1.22
CA ALA A 785 -17.84 -17.06 -1.30
C ALA A 785 -17.27 -16.13 -2.38
N GLY A 786 -16.12 -15.56 -2.11
CA GLY A 786 -15.38 -14.81 -3.09
C GLY A 786 -14.59 -15.77 -3.96
N HIS A 787 -13.91 -15.23 -4.96
CA HIS A 787 -13.03 -16.00 -5.84
C HIS A 787 -11.98 -16.83 -5.07
N ASP A 788 -11.37 -16.24 -4.02
CA ASP A 788 -10.39 -16.89 -3.14
C ASP A 788 -11.05 -17.73 -2.03
N GLY A 789 -12.35 -17.96 -2.14
CA GLY A 789 -13.19 -18.59 -1.14
C GLY A 789 -13.56 -17.63 -0.01
N CYS A 790 -13.74 -18.21 1.17
CA CYS A 790 -14.31 -17.55 2.35
C CYS A 790 -13.23 -16.95 3.25
N LEU A 791 -13.63 -15.98 4.06
CA LEU A 791 -12.75 -15.24 4.95
C LEU A 791 -12.60 -15.94 6.30
N GLY A 792 -11.70 -15.38 7.12
CA GLY A 792 -11.44 -15.86 8.46
C GLY A 792 -10.60 -17.14 8.51
N PRO A 793 -10.10 -17.50 9.71
CA PRO A 793 -9.28 -18.68 9.92
C PRO A 793 -10.04 -20.00 9.67
N LYS A 794 -11.36 -20.01 9.90
CA LYS A 794 -12.24 -21.17 9.68
C LYS A 794 -12.74 -21.29 8.23
N LYS A 795 -12.48 -20.29 7.37
CA LYS A 795 -12.96 -20.23 5.98
C LYS A 795 -14.48 -20.36 5.86
N ASP A 796 -15.19 -19.64 6.72
CA ASP A 796 -16.66 -19.64 6.85
C ASP A 796 -17.29 -18.24 6.75
N ILE A 797 -16.51 -17.17 6.78
CA ILE A 797 -17.03 -15.80 6.69
C ILE A 797 -17.22 -15.39 5.23
N PHE A 798 -18.28 -14.63 4.93
CA PHE A 798 -18.60 -14.20 3.57
C PHE A 798 -17.57 -13.22 3.04
N SER A 799 -17.33 -13.28 1.74
CA SER A 799 -16.22 -12.61 1.07
C SER A 799 -16.76 -11.72 -0.05
N PRO A 800 -17.07 -10.44 0.25
CA PRO A 800 -17.62 -9.54 -0.74
C PRO A 800 -16.62 -9.24 -1.87
N THR A 801 -17.13 -8.87 -3.04
CA THR A 801 -16.33 -8.61 -4.26
C THR A 801 -16.27 -7.12 -4.60
N PHE A 802 -15.06 -6.64 -4.86
CA PHE A 802 -14.77 -5.28 -5.34
C PHE A 802 -14.34 -5.34 -6.82
N PRO A 803 -14.73 -4.36 -7.68
CA PRO A 803 -15.48 -3.13 -7.41
C PRO A 803 -17.01 -3.28 -7.38
N ALA A 804 -17.56 -4.47 -7.61
CA ALA A 804 -19.01 -4.68 -7.70
C ALA A 804 -19.81 -4.23 -6.46
N ASN A 805 -19.16 -4.11 -5.31
CA ASN A 805 -19.76 -3.62 -4.07
C ASN A 805 -19.54 -2.11 -3.81
N CYS A 806 -18.94 -1.37 -4.74
CA CYS A 806 -18.87 0.09 -4.68
C CYS A 806 -20.30 0.68 -4.77
N PRO A 807 -20.67 1.68 -3.93
CA PRO A 807 -21.99 2.32 -3.98
C PRO A 807 -22.23 3.21 -5.21
N TYR A 808 -21.21 3.48 -6.03
CA TYR A 808 -21.31 4.39 -7.18
C TYR A 808 -21.31 3.66 -8.54
N VAL A 809 -21.50 2.35 -8.53
CA VAL A 809 -21.66 1.51 -9.72
C VAL A 809 -22.97 0.73 -9.64
N THR A 810 -23.46 0.26 -10.78
CA THR A 810 -24.58 -0.69 -10.84
C THR A 810 -24.02 -2.12 -10.91
N SER A 811 -24.20 -2.87 -9.84
CA SER A 811 -23.76 -4.26 -9.69
C SER A 811 -24.79 -5.20 -10.30
N VAL A 812 -24.35 -6.14 -11.15
CA VAL A 812 -25.22 -7.02 -11.93
C VAL A 812 -25.01 -8.49 -11.54
N GLY A 813 -26.02 -9.06 -10.89
CA GLY A 813 -26.11 -10.47 -10.51
C GLY A 813 -26.51 -11.40 -11.64
N GLY A 814 -26.61 -12.68 -11.31
CA GLY A 814 -26.91 -13.76 -12.25
C GLY A 814 -28.22 -14.47 -11.94
N THR A 815 -29.01 -14.71 -12.98
CA THR A 815 -30.17 -15.62 -12.95
C THR A 815 -29.96 -16.81 -13.87
N LYS A 816 -30.83 -17.82 -13.72
CA LYS A 816 -30.95 -18.94 -14.65
C LYS A 816 -32.41 -19.21 -14.98
N VAL A 817 -32.66 -19.76 -16.17
CA VAL A 817 -33.99 -20.19 -16.57
C VAL A 817 -34.27 -21.57 -15.97
N LEU A 818 -35.43 -21.74 -15.34
CA LEU A 818 -35.83 -23.02 -14.76
C LEU A 818 -36.40 -23.97 -15.83
N PRO A 819 -36.17 -25.30 -15.73
CA PRO A 819 -36.82 -26.28 -16.59
C PRO A 819 -38.35 -26.24 -16.49
N GLU A 820 -39.04 -26.72 -17.53
CA GLU A 820 -40.50 -26.73 -17.60
C GLU A 820 -41.15 -27.31 -16.34
N HIS A 821 -42.29 -26.72 -15.92
CA HIS A 821 -43.13 -27.00 -14.73
C HIS A 821 -42.83 -26.21 -13.43
N ALA A 822 -41.98 -25.17 -13.47
CA ALA A 822 -41.80 -24.26 -12.33
C ALA A 822 -43.04 -23.35 -12.12
N PRO A 823 -43.56 -23.21 -10.88
CA PRO A 823 -44.76 -22.45 -10.60
C PRO A 823 -44.48 -20.93 -10.62
N SER A 824 -44.67 -20.32 -11.79
CA SER A 824 -44.99 -18.90 -12.04
C SER A 824 -43.89 -17.86 -12.38
N VAL A 825 -42.60 -18.14 -12.28
CA VAL A 825 -41.53 -17.22 -12.74
C VAL A 825 -40.52 -18.00 -13.60
N PRO A 826 -40.14 -17.52 -14.81
CA PRO A 826 -39.23 -18.25 -15.70
C PRO A 826 -37.79 -18.32 -15.17
N GLU A 827 -37.39 -17.41 -14.27
CA GLU A 827 -36.04 -17.28 -13.76
C GLU A 827 -35.93 -17.57 -12.24
N SER A 828 -34.77 -18.09 -11.82
CA SER A 828 -34.32 -18.15 -10.41
C SER A 828 -32.97 -17.48 -10.24
N ALA A 829 -32.58 -17.22 -8.99
CA ALA A 829 -31.19 -16.94 -8.66
C ALA A 829 -30.27 -18.04 -9.24
N LEU A 830 -29.15 -17.62 -9.83
CA LEU A 830 -28.16 -18.53 -10.39
C LEU A 830 -27.48 -19.32 -9.26
N TYR A 831 -27.68 -20.63 -9.27
CA TYR A 831 -26.88 -21.59 -8.52
C TYR A 831 -26.87 -22.94 -9.24
N ASN A 832 -25.69 -23.34 -9.71
CA ASN A 832 -25.42 -24.64 -10.32
C ASN A 832 -24.19 -25.25 -9.66
N SER A 833 -24.28 -26.53 -9.29
CA SER A 833 -23.17 -27.28 -8.70
C SER A 833 -23.15 -28.70 -9.29
N ASP A 834 -22.02 -29.09 -9.86
CA ASP A 834 -21.76 -30.46 -10.32
C ASP A 834 -20.92 -31.26 -9.28
N GLY A 835 -20.77 -30.71 -8.08
CA GLY A 835 -19.93 -31.25 -7.00
C GLY A 835 -18.42 -30.96 -7.14
N LYS A 836 -17.97 -30.41 -8.27
CA LYS A 836 -16.56 -30.01 -8.52
C LYS A 836 -16.40 -28.53 -8.85
N ASN A 837 -17.39 -27.96 -9.51
CA ASN A 837 -17.51 -26.57 -9.91
C ASN A 837 -18.83 -26.02 -9.36
N ILE A 838 -18.77 -24.81 -8.83
CA ILE A 838 -19.94 -24.05 -8.39
C ILE A 838 -19.99 -22.79 -9.23
N LEU A 839 -21.15 -22.54 -9.84
CA LEU A 839 -21.50 -21.29 -10.47
C LEU A 839 -22.69 -20.71 -9.71
N SER A 840 -22.50 -19.57 -9.05
CA SER A 840 -23.48 -18.99 -8.13
C SER A 840 -23.44 -17.47 -8.21
N SER A 841 -24.60 -16.81 -8.25
CA SER A 841 -24.67 -15.34 -8.31
C SER A 841 -23.94 -14.70 -7.12
N GLY A 842 -22.90 -13.92 -7.39
CA GLY A 842 -22.17 -13.17 -6.38
C GLY A 842 -23.07 -12.14 -5.73
N GLY A 843 -23.03 -12.05 -4.41
CA GLY A 843 -23.89 -11.12 -3.68
C GLY A 843 -23.67 -11.19 -2.17
N GLY A 844 -24.00 -10.10 -1.48
CA GLY A 844 -23.80 -9.96 -0.05
C GLY A 844 -23.67 -8.51 0.37
N PHE A 845 -22.88 -8.26 1.42
CA PHE A 845 -22.70 -6.94 2.01
C PHE A 845 -21.21 -6.59 2.10
N SER A 846 -20.86 -5.36 1.71
CA SER A 846 -19.49 -4.85 1.76
C SER A 846 -18.96 -4.73 3.20
N ASN A 847 -17.68 -5.00 3.40
CA ASN A 847 -17.00 -4.78 4.67
C ASN A 847 -16.33 -3.40 4.75
N VAL A 848 -16.32 -2.63 3.65
CA VAL A 848 -15.64 -1.32 3.52
C VAL A 848 -16.62 -0.17 3.33
N PHE A 849 -17.64 -0.35 2.48
CA PHE A 849 -18.62 0.65 2.11
C PHE A 849 -19.90 0.45 2.90
N GLN A 850 -20.42 1.54 3.48
CA GLN A 850 -21.73 1.52 4.15
C GLN A 850 -22.86 1.52 3.11
N ALA A 851 -24.03 1.06 3.53
CA ALA A 851 -25.24 1.14 2.73
C ALA A 851 -25.55 2.59 2.32
N PRO A 852 -25.62 2.92 1.02
CA PRO A 852 -25.94 4.26 0.56
C PRO A 852 -27.42 4.58 0.79
N SER A 853 -27.74 5.86 0.95
CA SER A 853 -29.10 6.33 1.32
C SER A 853 -30.19 5.81 0.38
N TYR A 854 -29.93 5.75 -0.93
CA TYR A 854 -30.86 5.23 -1.94
C TYR A 854 -31.23 3.75 -1.75
N GLN A 855 -30.44 2.98 -1.00
CA GLN A 855 -30.59 1.53 -0.82
C GLN A 855 -31.09 1.14 0.59
N THR A 856 -30.89 2.00 1.59
CA THR A 856 -31.18 1.68 3.00
C THR A 856 -32.60 1.15 3.26
N ALA A 857 -33.62 1.69 2.59
CA ALA A 857 -35.00 1.24 2.70
C ALA A 857 -35.19 -0.19 2.17
N ALA A 858 -34.54 -0.52 1.06
CA ALA A 858 -34.59 -1.83 0.44
C ALA A 858 -33.89 -2.90 1.30
N ILE A 859 -32.71 -2.59 1.85
CA ILE A 859 -32.02 -3.46 2.82
C ILE A 859 -32.86 -3.69 4.08
N SER A 860 -33.48 -2.62 4.61
CA SER A 860 -34.33 -2.73 5.81
C SER A 860 -35.55 -3.61 5.55
N LYS A 861 -36.16 -3.50 4.37
CA LYS A 861 -37.26 -4.35 3.92
C LYS A 861 -36.81 -5.82 3.80
N TYR A 862 -35.67 -6.08 3.16
CA TYR A 862 -35.11 -7.43 3.05
C TYR A 862 -34.93 -8.10 4.41
N PHE A 863 -34.30 -7.41 5.36
CA PHE A 863 -34.12 -7.96 6.70
C PHE A 863 -35.41 -8.04 7.51
N ALA A 864 -36.47 -7.30 7.17
CA ALA A 864 -37.76 -7.47 7.81
C ALA A 864 -38.50 -8.72 7.32
N THR A 865 -38.29 -9.14 6.07
CA THR A 865 -39.03 -10.24 5.43
C THR A 865 -38.23 -11.52 5.25
N SER A 866 -36.90 -11.45 5.23
CA SER A 866 -36.01 -12.55 4.83
C SER A 866 -34.67 -12.48 5.57
N ASN A 867 -34.71 -12.20 6.87
CA ASN A 867 -33.52 -12.17 7.73
C ASN A 867 -32.85 -13.56 7.81
N PRO A 868 -31.57 -13.70 7.41
CA PRO A 868 -30.86 -14.96 7.57
C PRO A 868 -30.56 -15.24 9.04
N GLU A 869 -30.62 -16.50 9.45
CA GLU A 869 -30.28 -16.98 10.80
C GLU A 869 -28.76 -17.14 11.01
N TYR A 870 -27.98 -16.16 10.54
CA TYR A 870 -26.52 -16.13 10.71
C TYR A 870 -26.13 -15.04 11.72
N SER A 871 -25.05 -15.27 12.46
CA SER A 871 -24.41 -14.20 13.20
C SER A 871 -23.87 -13.15 12.22
N TYR A 872 -23.97 -11.89 12.61
CA TYR A 872 -23.51 -10.74 11.82
C TYR A 872 -22.83 -9.74 12.76
N TYR A 873 -22.01 -8.89 12.18
CA TYR A 873 -21.43 -7.75 12.87
C TYR A 873 -21.88 -6.44 12.23
N GLU A 874 -21.65 -5.36 12.95
CA GLU A 874 -21.91 -4.00 12.52
C GLU A 874 -20.64 -3.17 12.72
N GLY A 875 -20.27 -2.39 11.71
CA GLY A 875 -19.10 -1.51 11.75
C GLY A 875 -17.91 -2.05 10.96
N ASN A 876 -16.72 -1.62 11.34
CA ASN A 876 -15.51 -1.91 10.58
C ASN A 876 -15.13 -3.39 10.71
N TRP A 877 -14.71 -3.97 9.59
CA TRP A 877 -14.13 -5.31 9.57
C TRP A 877 -12.99 -5.43 10.59
N THR A 878 -13.10 -6.41 11.47
CA THR A 878 -11.97 -6.92 12.23
C THR A 878 -11.74 -8.34 11.73
N SER A 879 -10.50 -8.71 11.43
CA SER A 879 -10.14 -9.99 10.80
C SER A 879 -10.41 -11.24 11.66
N GLY A 880 -11.24 -11.14 12.70
CA GLY A 880 -11.60 -12.18 13.65
C GLY A 880 -13.00 -12.71 13.40
N GLY A 881 -13.09 -14.01 13.08
CA GLY A 881 -14.34 -14.72 12.78
C GLY A 881 -15.30 -14.94 13.95
N ASP A 882 -15.11 -14.25 15.07
CA ASP A 882 -15.98 -14.33 16.24
C ASP A 882 -17.08 -13.25 16.22
N SER A 883 -17.05 -12.33 15.25
CA SER A 883 -17.98 -11.19 15.16
C SER A 883 -19.21 -11.46 14.28
N GLY A 884 -19.17 -12.42 13.36
CA GLY A 884 -20.28 -12.77 12.47
C GLY A 884 -19.82 -13.13 11.05
N LEU A 885 -20.74 -13.60 10.21
CA LEU A 885 -20.45 -14.04 8.84
C LEU A 885 -20.49 -12.90 7.81
N TYR A 886 -21.15 -11.79 8.11
CA TYR A 886 -21.26 -10.64 7.19
C TYR A 886 -21.47 -9.32 7.95
N ASN A 887 -21.15 -8.20 7.28
CA ASN A 887 -21.41 -6.84 7.79
C ASN A 887 -22.85 -6.41 7.49
N ARG A 888 -23.70 -6.28 8.49
CA ARG A 888 -25.12 -5.94 8.29
C ARG A 888 -25.35 -4.50 7.83
N LEU A 889 -24.40 -3.60 8.10
CA LEU A 889 -24.48 -2.17 7.71
C LEU A 889 -23.81 -1.88 6.36
N GLY A 890 -23.23 -2.90 5.72
CA GLY A 890 -22.52 -2.75 4.45
C GLY A 890 -23.44 -2.39 3.28
N ARG A 891 -22.86 -1.86 2.20
CA ARG A 891 -23.51 -1.76 0.88
C ARG A 891 -23.90 -3.16 0.44
N GLY A 892 -25.20 -3.40 0.25
CA GLY A 892 -25.72 -4.67 -0.21
C GLY A 892 -25.60 -4.79 -1.73
N TYR A 893 -25.19 -5.90 -2.31
CA TYR A 893 -25.08 -6.07 -3.76
C TYR A 893 -25.54 -7.49 -4.16
N PRO A 894 -26.02 -7.72 -5.40
CA PRO A 894 -26.06 -6.79 -6.54
C PRO A 894 -27.20 -5.75 -6.48
N ASP A 895 -27.24 -4.83 -7.44
CA ASP A 895 -28.36 -3.86 -7.60
C ASP A 895 -29.46 -4.42 -8.51
N VAL A 896 -29.08 -5.17 -9.54
CA VAL A 896 -29.96 -5.81 -10.54
C VAL A 896 -29.37 -7.16 -10.95
N ALA A 897 -30.05 -7.93 -11.79
CA ALA A 897 -29.53 -9.17 -12.36
C ALA A 897 -29.91 -9.34 -13.84
N ALA A 898 -29.27 -10.29 -14.52
CA ALA A 898 -29.71 -10.83 -15.79
C ALA A 898 -29.23 -12.29 -15.95
N VAL A 899 -29.66 -12.95 -17.01
CA VAL A 899 -29.40 -14.36 -17.27
C VAL A 899 -27.90 -14.57 -17.43
N ALA A 900 -27.40 -15.59 -16.73
CA ALA A 900 -25.98 -15.85 -16.57
C ALA A 900 -25.67 -17.36 -16.62
N ASP A 901 -26.59 -18.18 -17.13
CA ASP A 901 -26.43 -19.62 -17.25
C ASP A 901 -26.58 -20.09 -18.70
N ASN A 902 -25.82 -21.11 -19.10
CA ASN A 902 -25.91 -21.77 -20.41
C ASN A 902 -25.96 -20.84 -21.63
N ILE A 903 -25.22 -19.74 -21.61
CA ILE A 903 -25.10 -18.75 -22.68
C ILE A 903 -24.37 -19.36 -23.87
N ALA A 904 -25.04 -19.44 -25.03
CA ALA A 904 -24.47 -19.91 -26.27
C ALA A 904 -23.37 -18.97 -26.78
N LEU A 905 -22.24 -19.53 -27.20
CA LEU A 905 -21.16 -18.76 -27.81
C LEU A 905 -20.28 -19.60 -28.73
N TRP A 906 -19.51 -18.90 -29.56
CA TRP A 906 -18.37 -19.44 -30.28
C TRP A 906 -17.08 -18.99 -29.61
N TYR A 907 -16.16 -19.93 -29.40
CA TYR A 907 -14.84 -19.64 -28.85
C TYR A 907 -13.79 -20.54 -29.50
N LYS A 908 -12.74 -19.93 -30.06
CA LYS A 908 -11.68 -20.61 -30.82
C LYS A 908 -12.26 -21.52 -31.90
N ALA A 909 -13.18 -20.97 -32.69
CA ALA A 909 -13.92 -21.62 -33.77
C ALA A 909 -14.74 -22.85 -33.33
N LYS A 910 -15.13 -22.92 -32.05
CA LYS A 910 -15.97 -24.00 -31.52
C LYS A 910 -17.22 -23.44 -30.88
N PHE A 911 -18.36 -24.03 -31.24
CA PHE A 911 -19.62 -23.76 -30.60
C PHE A 911 -19.71 -24.46 -29.24
N GLY A 912 -20.25 -23.75 -28.25
CA GLY A 912 -20.49 -24.26 -26.91
C GLY A 912 -21.39 -23.33 -26.13
N HIS A 913 -21.34 -23.46 -24.81
CA HIS A 913 -22.01 -22.55 -23.89
C HIS A 913 -21.11 -22.24 -22.70
N THR A 914 -21.38 -21.14 -22.01
CA THR A 914 -20.74 -20.75 -20.75
C THR A 914 -21.77 -20.10 -19.84
N GLY A 915 -21.35 -19.64 -18.66
CA GLY A 915 -22.18 -18.83 -17.77
C GLY A 915 -21.30 -17.93 -16.92
N GLY A 916 -21.91 -17.23 -15.98
CA GLY A 916 -21.28 -16.21 -15.15
C GLY A 916 -21.98 -14.87 -15.25
N THR A 917 -21.87 -14.10 -14.19
CA THR A 917 -22.29 -12.70 -14.13
C THR A 917 -21.54 -11.83 -15.15
N SER A 918 -20.42 -12.33 -15.66
CA SER A 918 -19.77 -11.85 -16.89
C SER A 918 -20.70 -11.75 -18.10
N ALA A 919 -21.71 -12.62 -18.23
CA ALA A 919 -22.71 -12.48 -19.29
C ALA A 919 -23.81 -11.48 -18.91
N SER A 920 -24.21 -11.42 -17.64
CA SER A 920 -25.32 -10.59 -17.21
C SER A 920 -25.01 -9.09 -17.24
N ALA A 921 -23.78 -8.70 -16.86
CA ALA A 921 -23.34 -7.30 -16.89
C ALA A 921 -23.43 -6.65 -18.30
N PRO A 922 -22.88 -7.24 -19.37
CA PRO A 922 -23.00 -6.69 -20.73
C PRO A 922 -24.42 -6.79 -21.30
N ILE A 923 -25.23 -7.80 -20.92
CA ILE A 923 -26.65 -7.86 -21.31
C ILE A 923 -27.41 -6.64 -20.76
N PHE A 924 -27.29 -6.39 -19.44
CA PHE A 924 -27.99 -5.27 -18.80
C PHE A 924 -27.46 -3.92 -19.32
N ALA A 925 -26.14 -3.79 -19.47
CA ALA A 925 -25.50 -2.59 -20.02
C ALA A 925 -25.97 -2.30 -21.46
N ALA A 926 -26.08 -3.33 -22.30
CA ALA A 926 -26.57 -3.21 -23.67
C ALA A 926 -28.03 -2.72 -23.72
N ILE A 927 -28.90 -3.18 -22.81
CA ILE A 927 -30.29 -2.72 -22.67
C ILE A 927 -30.33 -1.24 -22.29
N ILE A 928 -29.55 -0.81 -21.29
CA ILE A 928 -29.45 0.60 -20.90
C ILE A 928 -28.95 1.47 -22.05
N ASN A 929 -27.92 1.01 -22.74
CA ASN A 929 -27.35 1.70 -23.89
C ASN A 929 -28.37 1.82 -25.05
N ARG A 930 -29.22 0.81 -25.28
CA ARG A 930 -30.36 0.88 -26.22
C ARG A 930 -31.41 1.89 -25.80
N ILE A 931 -31.73 2.00 -24.51
CA ILE A 931 -32.69 2.98 -23.99
C ILE A 931 -32.15 4.41 -24.14
N ILE A 932 -30.85 4.62 -23.95
CA ILE A 932 -30.20 5.92 -24.16
C ILE A 932 -30.32 6.36 -25.63
N ASP A 933 -30.25 5.44 -26.58
CA ASP A 933 -30.49 5.73 -28.00
C ASP A 933 -31.90 6.26 -28.27
N GLU A 934 -32.91 5.63 -27.67
CA GLU A 934 -34.31 6.08 -27.78
C GLU A 934 -34.51 7.45 -27.10
N ARG A 935 -33.82 7.71 -25.98
CA ARG A 935 -33.79 9.02 -25.32
C ARG A 935 -33.17 10.10 -26.22
N LEU A 936 -32.00 9.82 -26.79
CA LEU A 936 -31.30 10.75 -27.68
C LEU A 936 -32.12 11.04 -28.95
N ALA A 937 -32.82 10.04 -29.48
CA ALA A 937 -33.70 10.22 -30.64
C ALA A 937 -34.84 11.23 -30.42
N ILE A 938 -35.22 11.49 -29.17
CA ILE A 938 -36.22 12.51 -28.79
C ILE A 938 -35.59 13.75 -28.12
N GLY A 939 -34.28 13.93 -28.24
CA GLY A 939 -33.55 15.10 -27.74
C GLY A 939 -33.25 15.09 -26.24
N LYS A 940 -33.36 13.93 -25.57
CA LYS A 940 -32.97 13.76 -24.16
C LYS A 940 -31.52 13.31 -24.03
N GLY A 941 -30.95 13.48 -22.83
CA GLY A 941 -29.57 13.11 -22.52
C GLY A 941 -29.39 11.65 -22.06
N PRO A 942 -28.14 11.25 -21.73
CA PRO A 942 -27.83 9.95 -21.14
C PRO A 942 -28.45 9.79 -19.75
N LEU A 943 -28.25 8.61 -19.15
CA LEU A 943 -28.87 8.25 -17.86
C LEU A 943 -27.94 8.40 -16.65
N GLY A 944 -26.62 8.36 -16.84
CA GLY A 944 -25.64 8.45 -15.74
C GLY A 944 -25.81 7.36 -14.70
N PHE A 945 -25.64 7.72 -13.43
CA PHE A 945 -25.77 6.77 -12.33
C PHE A 945 -27.22 6.27 -12.17
N LEU A 946 -27.43 4.97 -12.37
CA LEU A 946 -28.77 4.37 -12.52
C LEU A 946 -29.48 4.09 -11.20
N ASN A 947 -28.71 3.76 -10.15
CA ASN A 947 -29.26 3.12 -8.96
C ASN A 947 -30.41 3.93 -8.31
N PRO A 948 -30.33 5.26 -8.10
CA PRO A 948 -31.40 6.00 -7.44
C PRO A 948 -32.73 5.92 -8.21
N VAL A 949 -32.69 5.93 -9.54
CA VAL A 949 -33.89 5.73 -10.36
C VAL A 949 -34.46 4.33 -10.17
N LEU A 950 -33.61 3.30 -10.24
CA LEU A 950 -34.05 1.90 -10.17
C LEU A 950 -34.63 1.55 -8.79
N TYR A 951 -33.97 1.98 -7.70
CA TYR A 951 -34.46 1.74 -6.33
C TYR A 951 -35.80 2.42 -6.03
N ASP A 952 -36.07 3.58 -6.64
CA ASP A 952 -37.39 4.24 -6.54
C ASP A 952 -38.47 3.58 -7.43
N ASN A 953 -38.08 2.70 -8.36
CA ASN A 953 -38.94 2.15 -9.41
C ASN A 953 -38.75 0.64 -9.61
N GLU A 954 -38.80 -0.14 -8.52
CA GLU A 954 -38.68 -1.61 -8.56
C GLU A 954 -39.65 -2.26 -9.58
N TRP A 955 -40.81 -1.63 -9.83
CA TRP A 955 -41.83 -2.08 -10.78
C TRP A 955 -41.34 -2.20 -12.24
N ALA A 956 -40.26 -1.49 -12.60
CA ALA A 956 -39.69 -1.52 -13.95
C ALA A 956 -38.86 -2.78 -14.24
N LEU A 957 -38.62 -3.61 -13.23
CA LEU A 957 -37.86 -4.85 -13.30
C LEU A 957 -38.78 -6.06 -13.03
N ASN A 958 -38.28 -7.25 -13.31
CA ASN A 958 -38.93 -8.51 -12.99
C ASN A 958 -38.30 -9.09 -11.72
N ASP A 959 -39.08 -9.13 -10.65
CA ASP A 959 -38.64 -9.56 -9.32
C ASP A 959 -38.33 -11.07 -9.29
N ILE A 960 -37.17 -11.45 -8.72
CA ILE A 960 -36.72 -12.84 -8.62
C ILE A 960 -36.84 -13.27 -7.17
N VAL A 961 -37.85 -14.08 -6.88
CA VAL A 961 -38.23 -14.40 -5.49
C VAL A 961 -37.82 -15.80 -5.04
N ASN A 962 -37.01 -16.50 -5.84
CA ASN A 962 -36.64 -17.89 -5.58
C ASN A 962 -35.16 -18.19 -5.87
N GLY A 963 -34.61 -19.14 -5.10
CA GLY A 963 -33.19 -19.50 -5.12
C GLY A 963 -32.36 -18.79 -4.04
N SER A 964 -31.07 -19.08 -4.03
CA SER A 964 -30.09 -18.55 -3.08
C SER A 964 -28.70 -18.48 -3.72
N ASN A 965 -27.71 -17.94 -3.00
CA ASN A 965 -26.30 -17.93 -3.43
C ASN A 965 -25.35 -18.67 -2.46
N PRO A 966 -25.42 -20.01 -2.39
CA PRO A 966 -24.65 -20.82 -1.44
C PRO A 966 -23.13 -20.61 -1.50
N GLY A 967 -22.49 -20.80 -0.34
CA GLY A 967 -21.05 -20.64 -0.14
C GLY A 967 -20.68 -20.68 1.34
N CYS A 968 -19.38 -20.85 1.65
CA CYS A 968 -18.86 -20.78 3.02
C CYS A 968 -19.50 -21.74 4.03
N GLY A 969 -19.94 -22.92 3.57
CA GLY A 969 -20.64 -23.90 4.41
C GLY A 969 -22.08 -23.51 4.75
N THR A 970 -22.65 -22.54 4.03
CA THR A 970 -24.01 -22.03 4.23
C THR A 970 -24.80 -22.03 2.92
N GLU A 971 -26.12 -21.84 3.02
CA GLU A 971 -26.99 -21.58 1.86
C GLU A 971 -26.85 -20.16 1.30
N GLY A 972 -26.00 -19.32 1.90
CA GLY A 972 -25.86 -17.92 1.55
C GLY A 972 -27.13 -17.12 1.87
N PHE A 973 -27.35 -16.06 1.11
CA PHE A 973 -28.58 -15.30 1.16
C PHE A 973 -29.63 -15.90 0.23
N ARG A 974 -30.91 -15.63 0.53
CA ARG A 974 -32.04 -16.07 -0.29
C ARG A 974 -32.59 -14.91 -1.10
N ALA A 975 -33.01 -15.24 -2.32
CA ALA A 975 -33.82 -14.34 -3.13
C ALA A 975 -35.19 -14.14 -2.48
N ALA A 976 -35.75 -12.94 -2.57
CA ALA A 976 -36.94 -12.54 -1.81
C ALA A 976 -37.78 -11.52 -2.58
N VAL A 977 -38.96 -11.16 -2.06
CA VAL A 977 -39.80 -10.13 -2.67
C VAL A 977 -39.17 -8.74 -2.52
N GLY A 978 -38.94 -8.05 -3.63
CA GLY A 978 -38.20 -6.79 -3.70
C GLY A 978 -36.69 -7.01 -3.71
N TRP A 979 -35.92 -5.99 -3.32
CA TRP A 979 -34.46 -6.12 -3.33
C TRP A 979 -33.95 -7.26 -2.43
N ASP A 980 -33.02 -8.06 -2.94
CA ASP A 980 -32.26 -9.04 -2.18
C ASP A 980 -30.75 -9.04 -2.55
N PRO A 981 -29.86 -9.54 -1.66
CA PRO A 981 -28.42 -9.60 -1.91
C PRO A 981 -28.00 -10.83 -2.75
N VAL A 982 -28.85 -11.25 -3.70
CA VAL A 982 -28.58 -12.35 -4.64
C VAL A 982 -28.81 -11.89 -6.09
N THR A 983 -29.95 -11.26 -6.34
CA THR A 983 -30.42 -10.80 -7.66
C THR A 983 -30.78 -9.31 -7.69
N GLY A 984 -30.60 -8.62 -6.57
CA GLY A 984 -30.86 -7.19 -6.47
C GLY A 984 -32.35 -6.90 -6.62
N LEU A 985 -32.68 -5.90 -7.42
CA LEU A 985 -34.05 -5.52 -7.76
C LEU A 985 -34.69 -6.42 -8.83
N GLY A 986 -33.95 -7.41 -9.35
CA GLY A 986 -34.43 -8.36 -10.36
C GLY A 986 -33.88 -8.13 -11.77
N THR A 987 -34.53 -8.75 -12.77
CA THR A 987 -34.09 -8.79 -14.17
C THR A 987 -34.79 -7.74 -15.04
N PRO A 988 -34.21 -7.33 -16.18
CA PRO A 988 -34.77 -6.23 -16.97
C PRO A 988 -36.08 -6.61 -17.67
N ASP A 989 -37.01 -5.66 -17.76
CA ASP A 989 -38.14 -5.67 -18.71
C ASP A 989 -37.97 -4.44 -19.61
N TYR A 990 -37.54 -4.63 -20.85
CA TYR A 990 -37.15 -3.54 -21.73
C TYR A 990 -38.27 -2.52 -21.92
N GLU A 991 -39.52 -2.97 -22.07
CA GLU A 991 -40.66 -2.07 -22.29
C GLU A 991 -40.95 -1.22 -21.07
N LYS A 992 -40.95 -1.81 -19.87
CA LYS A 992 -41.17 -1.07 -18.62
C LYS A 992 -40.03 -0.10 -18.35
N MET A 993 -38.79 -0.55 -18.54
CA MET A 993 -37.60 0.31 -18.37
C MET A 993 -37.61 1.45 -19.38
N LEU A 994 -37.92 1.19 -20.66
CA LEU A 994 -38.04 2.22 -21.68
C LEU A 994 -39.11 3.24 -21.29
N HIS A 995 -40.29 2.80 -20.84
CA HIS A 995 -41.35 3.69 -20.37
C HIS A 995 -40.89 4.56 -19.19
N LEU A 996 -40.24 3.97 -18.19
CA LEU A 996 -39.66 4.68 -17.05
C LEU A 996 -38.66 5.74 -17.52
N PHE A 997 -37.64 5.30 -18.25
CA PHE A 997 -36.52 6.16 -18.61
C PHE A 997 -36.88 7.20 -19.66
N LEU A 998 -37.83 6.97 -20.57
CA LEU A 998 -38.35 8.03 -21.44
C LEU A 998 -39.20 9.04 -20.67
N GLY A 999 -39.79 8.66 -19.54
CA GLY A 999 -40.56 9.55 -18.66
C GLY A 999 -39.71 10.53 -17.86
N LEU A 1000 -38.43 10.22 -17.62
CA LEU A 1000 -37.51 11.08 -16.87
C LEU A 1000 -37.15 12.34 -17.66
N PRO A 1001 -36.83 13.47 -16.99
CA PRO A 1001 -36.45 14.73 -17.65
C PRO A 1001 -35.44 14.58 -18.80
#